data_AF-A0A163ADS6-F1
#
_entry.id   AF-A0A163ADS6-F1
#
_cell.length_a   1.000
_cell.length_b   1.000
_cell.length_c   1.000
_cell.angle_alpha   90.00
_cell.angle_beta   90.00
_cell.angle_gamma   90.00
#
_symmetry.space_group_name_H-M   'P 1'
#
loop_
_entity.id
_entity.type
_entity.pdbx_description
1 polymer ?
#
loop_
_entity_poly.entity_id
_entity_poly.type
_entity_poly.pdbx_seq_one_letter_code
_entity_poly.pdbx_strand_id
1 'polypeptide(L)'
;MKTMNHYLIIALILLYPLVNRAQNVEVDVNLNIKHSVGGISDFGRERHITMHSSLYENAWEGELDKAERLFEDLDVQLGRDNGVASFLHQFSPEDENNRQHHDPDSLSVLLDFWQGEYQQRITDRGLLKYKNEQSRGTIMGTNPHPTYPTLSYFENGLNGSTWGRENGFTWIPQDIETSAAWMVQYLEEFFVETASQEGVVMPEYWEVINEPDFPLNTGQFMMSSWEDIIEYHNLVAQGIKQKLGNRAPKIGGMTWGLHDLFRGDGISRFATANYVDGFYGNTAADEVAKAYARGQVDTPLFNHPRDTPWYQWDVIWKEFIDRAGDNMDFYSVHFYDWPQYQNQGGQRRSGGHVEATLEMLEWYDVFINGKNNRKPVIISEYGAVANSWDPMPHDTRFDWENLKPFSAMMMQFLERPDYIELSMPFHLLKAQFRDIDNNGDGIPEVVYHYKTLRDDDGDGVWEYSELVKWYELWDNVDGTRVDTKSSDPDIQVDSYIDGNEVYLILNNLQEQNTTINLNLFEDNDNNPTSVRIKHLYLEGVRNIVLDDTTTTNIPSSVTLRPEATMVLKYTLPNAVAINQTSVENKFYGEPVSNNQRVAINNGDNTFFVNNVTLPVDADKAEAMIKMTVTLFDAPQTENGFLSINKLTFNGVEVETPFDWRGETQNRSKWFGALEIPVPASLVQTNNTIVVDFQHVGEVNIVNLLTWDFSKKPGRSDQGNTDPDPIAVTGVNVSPNTIILNQGQTSTINATISPANATNKSVIWSTNNAAIATVDTNGTITANANGNAIITVTTVDGGFTSSTNVTVNNTPPTGDVIVIEAEDFVNTGGTFNDSFAGGPGLGVNKTPTNINYVNNGDWAEYTLNVTTPGTYDVEYLISTPSSGAQIQLFIDNTIASTTNVPNNGAWDNYTALTGGTINLTAGTHTIKIIASSVTTWQWNLDKITLTTGSTFSGKTIASTSQYLKLYPNPSSGKIYIQGLRTNSNTTIQVYDAKGTKYPDIKLNDDHSIDVESLSRGIYFLKVISKRNQTTLKIIKN
;
A
#
# COMPACT_ATOMS: atom_id res chain seq x y z
N MET A 1 29.70 -65.04 -11.18
CA MET A 1 29.24 -63.64 -11.00
C MET A 1 28.46 -63.27 -12.26
N LYS A 2 27.14 -63.04 -12.23
CA LYS A 2 26.46 -61.86 -11.64
C LYS A 2 27.06 -60.55 -12.19
N THR A 3 26.78 -60.20 -13.46
CA THR A 3 25.61 -59.43 -13.96
C THR A 3 25.74 -57.92 -13.74
N MET A 4 26.29 -57.24 -14.76
CA MET A 4 26.02 -55.82 -15.04
C MET A 4 24.63 -55.67 -15.68
N ASN A 5 24.28 -54.44 -16.08
CA ASN A 5 23.01 -54.01 -16.72
C ASN A 5 21.78 -54.10 -15.81
N HIS A 6 21.44 -52.96 -15.17
CA HIS A 6 20.07 -52.58 -14.76
C HIS A 6 19.89 -51.04 -14.63
N TYR A 7 20.96 -50.25 -14.57
CA TYR A 7 20.92 -48.78 -14.49
C TYR A 7 21.16 -48.08 -15.85
N LEU A 8 20.28 -48.32 -16.84
CA LEU A 8 20.33 -47.59 -18.12
C LEU A 8 18.94 -47.29 -18.75
N ILE A 9 17.85 -47.43 -17.98
CA ILE A 9 16.46 -47.18 -18.45
C ILE A 9 15.67 -46.33 -17.43
N ILE A 10 16.35 -45.52 -16.60
CA ILE A 10 15.74 -44.49 -15.75
C ILE A 10 16.57 -43.18 -15.87
N ALA A 11 16.83 -42.78 -17.11
CA ALA A 11 17.51 -41.53 -17.47
C ALA A 11 16.89 -40.87 -18.73
N LEU A 12 15.70 -41.33 -19.14
CA LEU A 12 15.02 -40.96 -20.39
C LEU A 12 13.51 -40.67 -20.19
N ILE A 13 13.09 -40.48 -18.92
CA ILE A 13 11.73 -40.09 -18.52
C ILE A 13 11.74 -38.81 -17.66
N LEU A 14 12.89 -38.42 -17.09
CA LEU A 14 13.10 -37.16 -16.35
C LEU A 14 13.64 -36.02 -17.24
N LEU A 15 13.35 -36.08 -18.53
CA LEU A 15 13.35 -34.94 -19.44
C LEU A 15 11.98 -34.88 -20.09
N TYR A 16 10.96 -34.56 -19.28
CA TYR A 16 9.86 -33.77 -19.80
C TYR A 16 10.48 -32.44 -20.26
N PRO A 17 10.40 -32.08 -21.55
CA PRO A 17 10.60 -30.69 -21.91
C PRO A 17 9.52 -29.87 -21.19
N LEU A 18 9.92 -28.77 -20.55
CA LEU A 18 9.01 -27.66 -20.27
C LEU A 18 8.61 -27.07 -21.62
N VAL A 19 7.66 -27.73 -22.28
CA VAL A 19 6.90 -27.13 -23.38
C VAL A 19 5.99 -26.13 -22.68
N ASN A 20 6.34 -24.85 -22.77
CA ASN A 20 5.43 -23.77 -22.49
C ASN A 20 4.24 -23.92 -23.45
N ARG A 21 3.21 -24.65 -23.01
CA ARG A 21 1.87 -24.48 -23.56
C ARG A 21 1.45 -23.10 -23.13
N ALA A 22 1.22 -22.22 -24.09
CA ALA A 22 0.49 -21.00 -23.81
C ALA A 22 -0.85 -21.39 -23.16
N GLN A 23 -1.22 -20.68 -22.10
CA GLN A 23 -2.54 -20.76 -21.50
C GLN A 23 -3.53 -20.29 -22.56
N ASN A 24 -4.59 -21.07 -22.81
CA ASN A 24 -5.64 -20.69 -23.75
C ASN A 24 -6.75 -20.02 -22.94
N VAL A 25 -7.02 -18.76 -23.23
CA VAL A 25 -8.04 -17.95 -22.57
C VAL A 25 -9.07 -17.55 -23.61
N GLU A 26 -10.33 -17.87 -23.36
CA GLU A 26 -11.44 -17.29 -24.11
C GLU A 26 -11.70 -15.87 -23.61
N VAL A 27 -11.80 -14.92 -24.55
CA VAL A 27 -12.27 -13.56 -24.31
C VAL A 27 -13.51 -13.30 -25.17
N ASP A 28 -14.60 -12.94 -24.50
CA ASP A 28 -15.91 -12.64 -25.06
C ASP A 28 -16.18 -11.14 -25.07
N VAL A 29 -16.78 -10.63 -26.15
CA VAL A 29 -17.17 -9.21 -26.31
C VAL A 29 -18.57 -9.13 -26.89
N ASN A 30 -19.52 -8.52 -26.19
CA ASN A 30 -20.92 -8.39 -26.63
C ASN A 30 -21.20 -7.00 -27.18
N LEU A 31 -20.94 -6.80 -28.48
CA LEU A 31 -20.89 -5.50 -29.14
C LEU A 31 -22.17 -4.66 -29.05
N ASN A 32 -23.34 -5.27 -28.81
CA ASN A 32 -24.60 -4.55 -28.66
C ASN A 32 -25.09 -4.37 -27.21
N ILE A 33 -24.38 -4.90 -26.21
CA ILE A 33 -24.70 -4.80 -24.78
C ILE A 33 -23.85 -3.72 -24.13
N LYS A 34 -24.44 -2.54 -23.88
CA LYS A 34 -23.79 -1.45 -23.15
C LYS A 34 -23.53 -1.83 -21.69
N HIS A 35 -22.28 -1.84 -21.24
CA HIS A 35 -21.95 -2.05 -19.82
C HIS A 35 -21.89 -0.71 -19.11
N SER A 36 -22.61 -0.57 -17.98
CA SER A 36 -22.58 0.64 -17.18
C SER A 36 -22.53 0.37 -15.68
N VAL A 37 -21.64 1.09 -14.99
CA VAL A 37 -21.43 1.07 -13.54
C VAL A 37 -21.83 2.44 -13.00
N GLY A 38 -22.73 2.49 -12.02
CA GLY A 38 -23.30 3.76 -11.52
C GLY A 38 -24.09 4.58 -12.56
N GLY A 39 -24.27 4.07 -13.78
CA GLY A 39 -24.82 4.78 -14.94
C GLY A 39 -23.76 5.30 -15.93
N ILE A 40 -22.48 5.35 -15.51
CA ILE A 40 -21.32 5.76 -16.32
C ILE A 40 -20.89 4.60 -17.21
N SER A 41 -20.41 4.89 -18.42
CA SER A 41 -20.41 3.91 -19.54
C SER A 41 -19.49 4.34 -20.70
N ASP A 42 -18.48 5.13 -20.39
CA ASP A 42 -17.54 5.77 -21.32
C ASP A 42 -16.10 5.51 -20.86
N PHE A 43 -15.14 5.63 -21.78
CA PHE A 43 -13.72 5.46 -21.44
C PHE A 43 -13.19 6.61 -20.60
N GLY A 44 -13.60 7.85 -20.89
CA GLY A 44 -13.16 9.04 -20.16
C GLY A 44 -11.67 9.34 -20.39
N ARG A 45 -11.29 9.62 -21.64
CA ARG A 45 -9.90 9.98 -21.99
C ARG A 45 -9.35 11.06 -21.07
N GLU A 46 -10.19 12.05 -20.75
CA GLU A 46 -9.88 13.19 -19.89
C GLU A 46 -9.62 12.84 -18.42
N ARG A 47 -10.02 11.65 -17.98
CA ARG A 47 -9.86 11.15 -16.60
C ARG A 47 -8.69 10.16 -16.46
N HIS A 48 -8.23 9.56 -17.56
CA HIS A 48 -7.31 8.42 -17.51
C HIS A 48 -6.06 8.55 -18.42
N ILE A 49 -6.14 9.24 -19.56
CA ILE A 49 -4.98 9.52 -20.43
C ILE A 49 -4.35 10.86 -20.02
N THR A 50 -3.74 10.88 -18.84
CA THR A 50 -3.21 12.09 -18.18
C THR A 50 -1.68 12.03 -18.01
N MET A 51 -1.06 13.15 -17.63
CA MET A 51 0.39 13.27 -17.40
C MET A 51 0.72 14.15 -16.18
N HIS A 52 1.70 13.74 -15.37
CA HIS A 52 2.19 14.49 -14.19
C HIS A 52 3.08 15.67 -14.62
N SER A 53 2.42 16.72 -15.13
CA SER A 53 3.01 17.88 -15.77
C SER A 53 2.05 19.08 -15.74
N SER A 54 2.59 20.29 -15.85
CA SER A 54 1.81 21.54 -15.98
C SER A 54 2.38 22.45 -17.08
N LEU A 55 1.59 23.40 -17.60
CA LEU A 55 2.08 24.35 -18.61
C LEU A 55 3.21 25.27 -18.09
N TYR A 56 3.35 25.41 -16.77
CA TYR A 56 4.31 26.34 -16.17
C TYR A 56 5.75 25.84 -16.15
N GLU A 57 5.95 24.52 -16.07
CA GLU A 57 7.26 23.95 -15.80
C GLU A 57 8.31 24.31 -16.86
N ASN A 58 9.57 24.44 -16.44
CA ASN A 58 10.64 24.82 -17.36
C ASN A 58 11.02 23.70 -18.35
N ALA A 59 10.52 22.48 -18.14
CA ALA A 59 10.81 21.35 -19.02
C ALA A 59 10.31 21.56 -20.46
N TRP A 60 9.23 22.33 -20.65
CA TRP A 60 8.71 22.73 -21.96
C TRP A 60 9.56 23.75 -22.73
N GLU A 61 10.65 24.26 -22.15
CA GLU A 61 11.52 25.20 -22.85
C GLU A 61 12.25 24.48 -24.01
N GLY A 62 11.86 24.84 -25.24
CA GLY A 62 12.32 24.23 -26.49
C GLY A 62 11.36 23.22 -27.13
N GLU A 63 10.38 22.70 -26.39
CA GLU A 63 9.66 21.45 -26.71
C GLU A 63 8.23 21.63 -27.23
N LEU A 64 7.96 22.68 -28.01
CA LEU A 64 6.61 22.91 -28.56
C LEU A 64 6.17 21.76 -29.49
N ASP A 65 7.10 21.12 -30.19
CA ASP A 65 6.84 19.93 -31.01
C ASP A 65 6.41 18.71 -30.18
N LYS A 66 6.98 18.55 -28.97
CA LYS A 66 6.59 17.49 -28.02
C LYS A 66 5.21 17.79 -27.41
N ALA A 67 4.94 19.06 -27.11
CA ALA A 67 3.64 19.50 -26.62
C ALA A 67 2.54 19.29 -27.67
N GLU A 68 2.79 19.67 -28.92
CA GLU A 68 1.87 19.43 -30.04
C GLU A 68 1.59 17.93 -30.24
N ARG A 69 2.61 17.07 -30.21
CA ARG A 69 2.40 15.62 -30.30
C ARG A 69 1.65 15.03 -29.10
N LEU A 70 1.94 15.48 -27.87
CA LEU A 70 1.26 14.95 -26.68
C LEU A 70 -0.19 15.43 -26.59
N PHE A 71 -0.47 16.71 -26.84
CA PHE A 71 -1.80 17.29 -26.63
C PHE A 71 -2.70 17.22 -27.88
N GLU A 72 -2.16 17.27 -29.10
CA GLU A 72 -2.96 17.30 -30.35
C GLU A 72 -2.95 15.96 -31.11
N ASP A 73 -1.80 15.26 -31.21
CA ASP A 73 -1.74 13.96 -31.91
C ASP A 73 -2.16 12.76 -31.03
N LEU A 74 -1.83 12.80 -29.74
CA LEU A 74 -2.06 11.71 -28.77
C LEU A 74 -3.18 11.98 -27.77
N ASP A 75 -3.74 13.20 -27.76
CA ASP A 75 -4.81 13.67 -26.86
C ASP A 75 -4.56 13.27 -25.38
N VAL A 76 -3.40 13.69 -24.87
CA VAL A 76 -2.98 13.54 -23.47
C VAL A 76 -3.39 14.77 -22.68
N GLN A 77 -4.11 14.60 -21.59
CA GLN A 77 -4.46 15.72 -20.71
C GLN A 77 -3.34 16.03 -19.70
N LEU A 78 -3.25 17.29 -19.31
CA LEU A 78 -2.38 17.72 -18.21
C LEU A 78 -2.97 17.32 -16.85
N GLY A 79 -2.08 17.18 -15.87
CA GLY A 79 -2.39 16.55 -14.61
C GLY A 79 -2.00 17.39 -13.40
N ARG A 80 -0.81 17.14 -12.84
CA ARG A 80 -0.49 17.47 -11.45
C ARG A 80 0.69 18.41 -11.26
N ASP A 81 0.54 19.38 -10.34
CA ASP A 81 1.63 20.26 -9.91
C ASP A 81 1.57 20.58 -8.41
N ASN A 82 2.42 19.90 -7.64
CA ASN A 82 2.64 20.19 -6.22
C ASN A 82 3.93 21.01 -5.99
N GLY A 83 4.57 21.47 -7.09
CA GLY A 83 5.87 22.15 -7.08
C GLY A 83 5.75 23.67 -6.95
N VAL A 84 4.79 24.29 -7.64
CA VAL A 84 4.65 25.75 -7.67
C VAL A 84 4.38 26.35 -6.30
N ALA A 85 3.43 25.82 -5.55
CA ALA A 85 3.10 26.35 -4.21
C ALA A 85 4.28 26.22 -3.23
N SER A 86 4.92 25.04 -3.18
CA SER A 86 6.10 24.80 -2.32
C SER A 86 7.37 25.52 -2.81
N PHE A 87 7.44 25.93 -4.08
CA PHE A 87 8.45 26.86 -4.56
C PHE A 87 8.12 28.29 -4.08
N LEU A 88 6.90 28.78 -4.29
CA LEU A 88 6.49 30.16 -3.95
C LEU A 88 6.52 30.45 -2.45
N HIS A 89 6.18 29.48 -1.60
CA HIS A 89 6.35 29.61 -0.14
C HIS A 89 7.82 29.82 0.25
N GLN A 90 8.81 29.37 -0.53
CA GLN A 90 10.22 29.69 -0.22
C GLN A 90 10.54 31.18 -0.44
N PHE A 91 9.65 31.96 -1.07
CA PHE A 91 9.85 33.39 -1.33
C PHE A 91 9.03 34.34 -0.46
N SER A 92 7.98 33.85 0.21
CA SER A 92 7.16 34.67 1.12
C SER A 92 8.03 35.19 2.28
N PRO A 93 7.94 36.48 2.64
CA PRO A 93 8.64 37.02 3.80
C PRO A 93 7.84 36.80 5.09
N GLU A 94 8.56 36.75 6.21
CA GLU A 94 7.99 36.77 7.56
C GLU A 94 7.44 38.17 7.90
N ASP A 95 6.32 38.28 8.60
CA ASP A 95 5.87 39.57 9.15
C ASP A 95 6.81 40.00 10.30
N GLU A 96 7.47 41.14 10.14
CA GLU A 96 8.36 41.71 11.17
C GLU A 96 7.62 42.02 12.50
N ASN A 97 6.30 42.19 12.45
CA ASN A 97 5.40 42.52 13.55
C ASN A 97 4.74 41.28 14.16
N ASN A 98 4.33 40.31 13.34
CA ASN A 98 3.75 39.03 13.73
C ASN A 98 4.61 37.85 13.26
N ARG A 99 5.75 37.68 13.93
CA ARG A 99 6.73 36.63 13.60
C ARG A 99 6.13 35.23 13.52
N GLN A 100 6.85 34.36 12.82
CA GLN A 100 6.44 33.01 12.45
C GLN A 100 5.29 32.94 11.42
N HIS A 101 4.64 34.06 11.08
CA HIS A 101 3.63 34.14 10.02
C HIS A 101 4.19 34.82 8.76
N HIS A 102 3.53 34.65 7.62
CA HIS A 102 3.83 35.43 6.42
C HIS A 102 3.33 36.88 6.54
N ASP A 103 4.04 37.81 5.91
CA ASP A 103 3.51 39.16 5.68
C ASP A 103 2.47 39.12 4.54
N PRO A 104 1.18 39.47 4.80
CA PRO A 104 0.12 39.28 3.82
C PRO A 104 0.23 40.26 2.64
N ASP A 105 0.60 41.52 2.88
CA ASP A 105 0.77 42.54 1.82
C ASP A 105 1.90 42.14 0.85
N SER A 106 3.03 41.64 1.38
CA SER A 106 4.15 41.16 0.56
C SER A 106 3.88 39.83 -0.12
N LEU A 107 3.00 38.98 0.43
CA LEU A 107 2.54 37.77 -0.26
C LEU A 107 1.72 38.16 -1.49
N SER A 108 0.78 39.11 -1.40
CA SER A 108 0.02 39.59 -2.56
C SER A 108 0.93 40.11 -3.68
N VAL A 109 1.94 40.92 -3.33
CA VAL A 109 2.92 41.45 -4.30
C VAL A 109 3.76 40.33 -4.94
N LEU A 110 4.09 39.27 -4.20
CA LEU A 110 4.78 38.10 -4.73
C LEU A 110 3.90 37.34 -5.72
N LEU A 111 2.63 37.10 -5.40
CA LEU A 111 1.71 36.31 -6.23
C LEU A 111 1.33 37.03 -7.53
N ASP A 112 1.05 38.34 -7.48
CA ASP A 112 0.78 39.20 -8.64
C ASP A 112 1.96 39.20 -9.64
N PHE A 113 3.20 39.26 -9.14
CA PHE A 113 4.41 39.11 -9.97
C PHE A 113 4.50 37.73 -10.65
N TRP A 114 4.21 36.65 -9.91
CA TRP A 114 4.33 35.29 -10.45
C TRP A 114 3.19 34.89 -11.39
N GLN A 115 2.00 35.49 -11.28
CA GLN A 115 0.96 35.41 -12.31
C GLN A 115 1.44 35.98 -13.65
N GLY A 116 2.15 37.12 -13.62
CA GLY A 116 2.78 37.72 -14.80
C GLY A 116 3.88 36.83 -15.41
N GLU A 117 4.79 36.30 -14.60
CA GLU A 117 5.82 35.34 -15.07
C GLU A 117 5.21 34.05 -15.62
N TYR A 118 4.13 33.51 -15.04
CA TYR A 118 3.38 32.38 -15.61
C TYR A 118 2.85 32.71 -17.00
N GLN A 119 2.09 33.82 -17.11
CA GLN A 119 1.45 34.23 -18.36
C GLN A 119 2.48 34.48 -19.45
N GLN A 120 3.61 35.12 -19.12
CA GLN A 120 4.70 35.30 -20.06
C GLN A 120 5.31 33.96 -20.50
N ARG A 121 5.66 33.06 -19.57
CA ARG A 121 6.33 31.79 -19.90
C ARG A 121 5.52 30.88 -20.82
N ILE A 122 4.21 30.74 -20.59
CA ILE A 122 3.35 29.94 -21.50
C ILE A 122 3.19 30.62 -22.87
N THR A 123 3.31 31.95 -22.94
CA THR A 123 3.28 32.70 -24.20
C THR A 123 4.58 32.54 -24.98
N ASP A 124 5.72 32.74 -24.32
CA ASP A 124 7.07 32.64 -24.92
C ASP A 124 7.39 31.20 -25.40
N ARG A 125 6.76 30.19 -24.80
CA ARG A 125 6.85 28.77 -25.21
C ARG A 125 5.80 28.34 -26.26
N GLY A 126 4.87 29.21 -26.64
CA GLY A 126 3.77 28.87 -27.57
C GLY A 126 2.62 28.05 -26.97
N LEU A 127 2.70 27.71 -25.68
CA LEU A 127 1.73 26.87 -24.96
C LEU A 127 0.40 27.56 -24.62
N LEU A 128 0.29 28.88 -24.81
CA LEU A 128 -0.90 29.66 -24.45
C LEU A 128 -2.21 29.12 -25.06
N LYS A 129 -2.16 28.39 -26.19
CA LYS A 129 -3.34 27.72 -26.76
C LYS A 129 -4.00 26.73 -25.78
N TYR A 130 -3.20 25.92 -25.10
CA TYR A 130 -3.66 24.84 -24.21
C TYR A 130 -4.21 25.31 -22.85
N LYS A 131 -4.12 26.60 -22.54
CA LYS A 131 -4.57 27.18 -21.26
C LYS A 131 -6.07 26.95 -20.98
N ASN A 132 -6.89 26.79 -22.02
CA ASN A 132 -8.32 26.52 -21.89
C ASN A 132 -8.64 25.04 -21.66
N GLU A 133 -7.74 24.13 -22.05
CA GLU A 133 -7.90 22.68 -21.89
C GLU A 133 -7.43 22.22 -20.50
N GLN A 134 -6.36 22.83 -19.98
CA GLN A 134 -5.78 22.52 -18.67
C GLN A 134 -6.79 22.53 -17.50
N SER A 135 -7.85 23.36 -17.54
CA SER A 135 -8.79 23.48 -16.41
C SER A 135 -9.82 22.33 -16.30
N ARG A 136 -9.58 21.19 -16.95
CA ARG A 136 -10.32 19.94 -16.76
C ARG A 136 -9.39 18.94 -16.09
N GLY A 137 -9.74 18.41 -14.93
CA GLY A 137 -8.95 17.37 -14.29
C GLY A 137 -7.64 17.80 -13.60
N THR A 138 -7.12 19.02 -13.83
CA THR A 138 -5.84 19.45 -13.20
C THR A 138 -5.90 19.38 -11.67
N ILE A 139 -4.88 18.73 -11.11
CA ILE A 139 -4.57 18.66 -9.68
C ILE A 139 -3.47 19.66 -9.35
N MET A 140 -3.61 20.39 -8.25
CA MET A 140 -2.47 21.05 -7.60
C MET A 140 -2.47 20.81 -6.10
N GLY A 141 -1.36 21.12 -5.44
CA GLY A 141 -1.19 20.87 -4.02
C GLY A 141 0.16 21.37 -3.51
N THR A 142 0.64 20.78 -2.41
CA THR A 142 1.97 21.12 -1.86
C THR A 142 2.83 19.91 -1.55
N ASN A 143 4.13 20.01 -1.85
CA ASN A 143 5.16 19.17 -1.23
C ASN A 143 5.36 19.62 0.24
N PRO A 144 5.49 18.70 1.22
CA PRO A 144 5.52 19.04 2.65
C PRO A 144 6.54 20.10 3.09
N HIS A 145 7.70 20.18 2.44
CA HIS A 145 8.67 21.24 2.67
C HIS A 145 8.58 22.30 1.56
N PRO A 146 8.50 23.61 1.88
CA PRO A 146 8.51 24.22 3.21
C PRO A 146 7.13 24.37 3.87
N THR A 147 6.05 23.97 3.20
CA THR A 147 4.69 24.44 3.49
C THR A 147 4.12 23.93 4.81
N TYR A 148 4.52 22.75 5.27
CA TYR A 148 4.03 22.15 6.52
C TYR A 148 5.00 22.38 7.70
N PRO A 149 4.51 22.54 8.95
CA PRO A 149 5.34 22.63 10.17
C PRO A 149 6.08 21.31 10.47
N THR A 150 7.19 21.11 9.77
CA THR A 150 8.03 19.90 9.86
C THR A 150 9.12 19.97 10.94
N LEU A 151 9.53 21.20 11.28
CA LEU A 151 10.54 21.57 12.31
C LEU A 151 11.82 20.71 12.28
N SER A 152 12.30 20.39 11.07
CA SER A 152 13.26 19.31 10.80
C SER A 152 14.73 19.75 10.78
N TYR A 153 15.54 19.32 11.75
CA TYR A 153 16.92 19.78 11.96
C TYR A 153 17.99 19.14 11.04
N PHE A 154 17.62 18.29 10.08
CA PHE A 154 18.56 17.82 9.06
C PHE A 154 19.11 18.99 8.22
N GLU A 155 20.32 18.85 7.64
CA GLU A 155 20.97 19.93 6.87
C GLU A 155 20.13 20.47 5.70
N ASN A 156 19.12 19.72 5.27
CA ASN A 156 18.12 20.10 4.26
C ASN A 156 16.79 20.65 4.84
N GLY A 157 16.39 20.39 6.08
CA GLY A 157 14.97 20.41 6.50
C GLY A 157 14.41 21.68 7.14
N LEU A 158 15.21 22.48 7.86
CA LEU A 158 14.66 23.37 8.91
C LEU A 158 14.16 24.75 8.43
N ASN A 159 14.33 25.09 7.14
CA ASN A 159 13.96 26.40 6.60
C ASN A 159 13.98 26.35 5.05
N GLY A 160 13.01 25.64 4.45
CA GLY A 160 12.97 25.38 3.00
C GLY A 160 14.23 24.70 2.46
N SER A 161 14.61 24.98 1.21
CA SER A 161 15.86 24.48 0.64
C SER A 161 17.10 25.03 1.36
N THR A 162 18.24 24.33 1.27
CA THR A 162 19.54 24.82 1.77
C THR A 162 19.92 26.15 1.11
N TRP A 163 19.55 26.30 -0.16
CA TRP A 163 19.62 27.56 -0.90
C TRP A 163 18.75 28.66 -0.27
N GLY A 164 17.54 28.35 0.19
CA GLY A 164 16.65 29.30 0.88
C GLY A 164 17.29 29.88 2.14
N ARG A 165 17.77 29.00 3.04
CA ARG A 165 18.55 29.39 4.24
C ARG A 165 19.70 30.35 3.90
N GLU A 166 20.48 30.00 2.88
CA GLU A 166 21.71 30.72 2.51
C GLU A 166 21.44 32.05 1.76
N ASN A 167 20.19 32.30 1.35
CA ASN A 167 19.76 33.56 0.72
C ASN A 167 18.82 34.41 1.58
N GLY A 168 18.69 34.11 2.89
CA GLY A 168 17.88 34.90 3.82
C GLY A 168 16.38 34.62 3.76
N PHE A 169 15.98 33.43 3.29
CA PHE A 169 14.63 32.90 3.43
C PHE A 169 14.63 31.94 4.64
N THR A 170 14.26 32.46 5.82
CA THR A 170 14.55 31.82 7.11
C THR A 170 13.34 31.69 8.04
N TRP A 171 12.13 31.72 7.48
CA TRP A 171 10.90 31.36 8.19
C TRP A 171 10.21 30.19 7.50
N ILE A 172 9.55 29.38 8.32
CA ILE A 172 8.58 28.35 7.96
C ILE A 172 7.47 28.41 9.02
N PRO A 173 6.23 27.97 8.71
CA PRO A 173 5.20 27.81 9.74
C PRO A 173 5.70 26.88 10.86
N GLN A 174 5.41 27.26 12.11
CA GLN A 174 5.75 26.44 13.28
C GLN A 174 4.56 25.64 13.81
N ASP A 175 3.35 25.96 13.34
CA ASP A 175 2.09 25.30 13.62
C ASP A 175 1.26 25.12 12.33
N ILE A 176 0.17 24.34 12.43
CA ILE A 176 -0.66 23.97 11.27
C ILE A 176 -1.62 25.09 10.87
N GLU A 177 -2.03 25.94 11.82
CA GLU A 177 -2.87 27.10 11.62
C GLU A 177 -2.20 28.17 10.76
N THR A 178 -0.92 28.47 11.01
CA THR A 178 -0.12 29.41 10.20
C THR A 178 0.03 28.89 8.77
N SER A 179 0.32 27.60 8.62
CA SER A 179 0.44 26.95 7.31
C SER A 179 -0.88 27.03 6.53
N ALA A 180 -2.01 26.72 7.19
CA ALA A 180 -3.33 26.83 6.59
C ALA A 180 -3.68 28.28 6.21
N ALA A 181 -3.33 29.26 7.04
CA ALA A 181 -3.53 30.68 6.75
C ALA A 181 -2.76 31.14 5.49
N TRP A 182 -1.52 30.68 5.30
CA TRP A 182 -0.78 30.91 4.06
C TRP A 182 -1.46 30.26 2.86
N MET A 183 -1.90 29.00 3.00
CA MET A 183 -2.59 28.25 1.94
C MET A 183 -3.86 28.96 1.46
N VAL A 184 -4.66 29.47 2.40
CA VAL A 184 -5.93 30.16 2.10
C VAL A 184 -5.70 31.45 1.31
N GLN A 185 -4.68 32.25 1.66
CA GLN A 185 -4.35 33.45 0.88
C GLN A 185 -3.74 33.09 -0.49
N TYR A 186 -2.91 32.05 -0.55
CA TYR A 186 -2.36 31.55 -1.81
C TYR A 186 -3.45 31.16 -2.82
N LEU A 187 -4.46 30.38 -2.39
CA LEU A 187 -5.58 30.03 -3.28
C LEU A 187 -6.50 31.21 -3.62
N GLU A 188 -6.68 32.18 -2.71
CA GLU A 188 -7.50 33.37 -2.99
C GLU A 188 -6.89 34.24 -4.10
N GLU A 189 -5.58 34.46 -4.05
CA GLU A 189 -4.90 35.52 -4.80
C GLU A 189 -4.10 35.02 -6.01
N PHE A 190 -3.52 33.81 -5.97
CA PHE A 190 -2.68 33.32 -7.08
C PHE A 190 -3.47 32.83 -8.30
N PHE A 191 -4.73 32.43 -8.12
CA PHE A 191 -5.55 31.84 -9.18
C PHE A 191 -6.63 32.78 -9.73
N VAL A 192 -6.76 32.80 -11.06
CA VAL A 192 -7.84 33.49 -11.77
C VAL A 192 -9.04 32.57 -12.03
N GLU A 193 -10.22 33.18 -12.09
CA GLU A 193 -11.51 32.49 -12.24
C GLU A 193 -11.71 31.85 -13.63
N THR A 194 -11.02 32.36 -14.66
CA THR A 194 -11.14 31.86 -16.04
C THR A 194 -9.81 31.90 -16.80
N ALA A 195 -9.63 30.97 -17.74
CA ALA A 195 -8.49 30.95 -18.68
C ALA A 195 -8.35 32.23 -19.55
N SER A 196 -9.41 33.04 -19.64
CA SER A 196 -9.44 34.30 -20.40
C SER A 196 -8.69 35.46 -19.72
N GLN A 197 -8.40 35.34 -18.43
CA GLN A 197 -7.63 36.30 -17.64
C GLN A 197 -6.14 35.94 -17.72
N GLU A 198 -5.25 36.90 -17.49
CA GLU A 198 -3.81 36.65 -17.34
C GLU A 198 -3.52 36.01 -15.97
N GLY A 199 -2.61 35.04 -15.89
CA GLY A 199 -2.33 34.26 -14.65
C GLY A 199 -2.75 32.80 -14.71
N VAL A 200 -2.67 32.07 -13.58
CA VAL A 200 -2.95 30.62 -13.48
C VAL A 200 -4.44 30.38 -13.21
N VAL A 201 -5.08 29.45 -13.92
CA VAL A 201 -6.49 29.10 -13.65
C VAL A 201 -6.57 28.25 -12.39
N MET A 202 -7.60 28.44 -11.56
CA MET A 202 -7.86 27.56 -10.40
C MET A 202 -7.91 26.08 -10.87
N PRO A 203 -7.19 25.15 -10.21
CA PRO A 203 -7.30 23.72 -10.50
C PRO A 203 -8.71 23.18 -10.21
N GLU A 204 -9.04 22.00 -10.71
CA GLU A 204 -10.28 21.33 -10.33
C GLU A 204 -10.14 20.67 -8.95
N TYR A 205 -8.96 20.11 -8.67
CA TYR A 205 -8.64 19.38 -7.45
C TYR A 205 -7.47 20.04 -6.71
N TRP A 206 -7.64 20.23 -5.39
CA TRP A 206 -6.57 20.64 -4.48
C TRP A 206 -6.24 19.53 -3.48
N GLU A 207 -5.01 19.04 -3.55
CA GLU A 207 -4.43 18.13 -2.56
C GLU A 207 -3.70 18.92 -1.48
N VAL A 208 -4.08 18.71 -0.23
CA VAL A 208 -3.54 19.50 0.90
C VAL A 208 -2.01 19.36 1.02
N ILE A 209 -1.49 18.13 0.96
CA ILE A 209 -0.08 17.81 1.20
C ILE A 209 0.29 16.46 0.56
N ASN A 210 1.41 16.40 -0.16
CA ASN A 210 1.95 15.22 -0.86
C ASN A 210 2.62 14.23 0.12
N GLU A 211 2.26 12.94 0.08
CA GLU A 211 2.90 11.83 0.83
C GLU A 211 3.38 12.24 2.24
N PRO A 212 2.48 12.71 3.12
CA PRO A 212 2.87 13.13 4.47
C PRO A 212 3.37 11.96 5.33
N ASP A 213 3.00 10.73 4.98
CA ASP A 213 3.37 9.50 5.67
C ASP A 213 4.88 9.23 5.59
N PHE A 214 5.51 9.37 4.42
CA PHE A 214 6.89 8.97 4.21
C PHE A 214 7.87 9.79 5.06
N PRO A 215 7.81 11.13 5.10
CA PRO A 215 8.64 11.94 5.98
C PRO A 215 8.19 11.89 7.45
N LEU A 216 6.90 11.70 7.76
CA LEU A 216 6.47 11.37 9.13
C LEU A 216 7.16 10.09 9.63
N ASN A 217 7.12 9.03 8.82
CA ASN A 217 7.49 7.69 9.22
C ASN A 217 9.01 7.48 9.18
N THR A 218 9.71 8.08 8.22
CA THR A 218 11.19 8.13 8.23
C THR A 218 11.79 9.06 9.29
N GLY A 219 10.95 9.78 10.06
CA GLY A 219 11.39 10.69 11.11
C GLY A 219 11.95 12.02 10.60
N GLN A 220 11.66 12.37 9.34
CA GLN A 220 12.01 13.66 8.75
C GLN A 220 11.14 14.78 9.30
N PHE A 221 9.86 14.55 9.59
CA PHE A 221 9.08 15.47 10.43
C PHE A 221 9.48 15.21 11.89
N MET A 222 10.03 16.22 12.57
CA MET A 222 10.57 16.05 13.92
C MET A 222 9.59 16.45 15.03
N MET A 223 8.51 17.17 14.70
CA MET A 223 7.47 17.63 15.63
C MET A 223 6.10 17.62 14.93
N SER A 224 5.56 16.42 14.67
CA SER A 224 4.23 16.25 14.06
C SER A 224 3.65 14.87 14.38
N SER A 225 2.37 14.86 14.73
CA SER A 225 1.54 13.67 14.95
C SER A 225 0.68 13.33 13.72
N TRP A 226 -0.08 12.23 13.78
CA TRP A 226 -1.10 11.95 12.77
C TRP A 226 -2.30 12.88 12.91
N GLU A 227 -2.67 13.24 14.15
CA GLU A 227 -3.70 14.22 14.44
C GLU A 227 -3.39 15.59 13.84
N ASP A 228 -2.12 16.05 13.86
CA ASP A 228 -1.74 17.33 13.23
C ASP A 228 -1.87 17.29 11.70
N ILE A 229 -1.65 16.13 11.06
CA ILE A 229 -1.88 15.97 9.61
C ILE A 229 -3.37 15.94 9.30
N ILE A 230 -4.17 15.24 10.11
CA ILE A 230 -5.63 15.16 9.97
C ILE A 230 -6.25 16.55 10.16
N GLU A 231 -5.89 17.28 11.22
CA GLU A 231 -6.46 18.60 11.50
C GLU A 231 -5.93 19.67 10.54
N TYR A 232 -4.72 19.54 10.01
CA TYR A 232 -4.25 20.39 8.92
C TYR A 232 -5.13 20.28 7.66
N HIS A 233 -5.58 19.07 7.30
CA HIS A 233 -6.55 18.90 6.21
C HIS A 233 -7.90 19.57 6.54
N ASN A 234 -8.38 19.48 7.79
CA ASN A 234 -9.58 20.22 8.24
C ASN A 234 -9.41 21.74 8.10
N LEU A 235 -8.34 22.30 8.66
CA LEU A 235 -8.08 23.74 8.65
C LEU A 235 -7.93 24.31 7.24
N VAL A 236 -7.17 23.60 6.37
CA VAL A 236 -7.01 23.99 4.96
C VAL A 236 -8.34 23.92 4.22
N ALA A 237 -9.09 22.81 4.33
CA ALA A 237 -10.34 22.65 3.61
C ALA A 237 -11.43 23.63 4.07
N GLN A 238 -11.61 23.79 5.39
CA GLN A 238 -12.58 24.74 5.96
C GLN A 238 -12.20 26.18 5.62
N GLY A 239 -10.92 26.55 5.73
CA GLY A 239 -10.44 27.88 5.40
C GLY A 239 -10.66 28.25 3.92
N ILE A 240 -10.28 27.35 3.00
CA ILE A 240 -10.48 27.55 1.55
C ILE A 240 -11.98 27.66 1.24
N LYS A 241 -12.81 26.73 1.73
CA LYS A 241 -14.27 26.74 1.50
C LYS A 241 -14.95 27.96 2.09
N GLN A 242 -14.53 28.44 3.27
CA GLN A 242 -15.03 29.66 3.89
C GLN A 242 -14.64 30.92 3.10
N LYS A 243 -13.41 30.98 2.57
CA LYS A 243 -12.85 32.16 1.90
C LYS A 243 -13.34 32.32 0.46
N LEU A 244 -13.33 31.22 -0.30
CA LEU A 244 -13.63 31.20 -1.74
C LEU A 244 -15.08 30.80 -2.06
N GLY A 245 -15.77 30.08 -1.17
CA GLY A 245 -17.12 29.58 -1.42
C GLY A 245 -17.19 28.78 -2.72
N ASN A 246 -18.07 29.18 -3.65
CA ASN A 246 -18.22 28.52 -4.95
C ASN A 246 -17.00 28.66 -5.89
N ARG A 247 -15.95 29.42 -5.53
CA ARG A 247 -14.65 29.43 -6.21
C ARG A 247 -13.66 28.39 -5.68
N ALA A 248 -13.98 27.69 -4.60
CA ALA A 248 -13.07 26.67 -4.06
C ALA A 248 -12.94 25.51 -5.06
N PRO A 249 -11.73 24.97 -5.27
CA PRO A 249 -11.57 23.67 -5.91
C PRO A 249 -12.20 22.58 -5.04
N LYS A 250 -12.39 21.37 -5.60
CA LYS A 250 -12.60 20.18 -4.77
C LYS A 250 -11.34 19.98 -3.92
N ILE A 251 -11.46 19.62 -2.64
CA ILE A 251 -10.33 19.51 -1.71
C ILE A 251 -10.22 18.08 -1.18
N GLY A 252 -9.01 17.50 -1.18
CA GLY A 252 -8.82 16.10 -0.82
C GLY A 252 -7.44 15.75 -0.29
N GLY A 253 -7.31 14.46 0.07
CA GLY A 253 -6.12 13.90 0.69
C GLY A 253 -6.27 12.40 0.99
N MET A 254 -5.25 11.72 1.50
CA MET A 254 -3.98 12.28 2.00
C MET A 254 -2.78 12.01 1.09
N THR A 255 -2.99 11.54 -0.15
CA THR A 255 -1.94 11.31 -1.18
C THR A 255 -0.87 10.31 -0.76
N TRP A 256 -1.25 9.33 0.04
CA TRP A 256 -0.36 8.30 0.57
C TRP A 256 -0.13 7.20 -0.49
N GLY A 257 1.06 6.58 -0.55
CA GLY A 257 1.38 5.46 -1.46
C GLY A 257 1.77 4.10 -0.87
N LEU A 258 1.70 3.88 0.46
CA LEU A 258 2.10 2.61 1.10
C LEU A 258 0.91 1.81 1.64
N HIS A 259 0.07 1.27 0.76
CA HIS A 259 -1.20 0.63 1.15
C HIS A 259 -1.10 -0.87 1.48
N ASP A 260 -0.08 -1.26 2.24
CA ASP A 260 -0.01 -2.63 2.78
C ASP A 260 -0.83 -2.72 4.07
N LEU A 261 -2.12 -2.34 4.00
CA LEU A 261 -3.00 -1.92 5.12
C LEU A 261 -2.99 -2.79 6.38
N PHE A 262 -2.67 -4.08 6.25
CA PHE A 262 -2.53 -5.04 7.34
C PHE A 262 -1.24 -4.92 8.15
N ARG A 263 -0.24 -4.18 7.67
CA ARG A 263 1.09 -4.08 8.29
C ARG A 263 1.10 -3.11 9.47
N GLY A 264 2.01 -3.41 10.40
CA GLY A 264 2.59 -2.39 11.26
C GLY A 264 3.48 -1.47 10.43
N ASP A 265 3.39 -0.17 10.72
CA ASP A 265 4.00 0.93 9.98
C ASP A 265 5.51 1.10 10.26
N GLY A 266 6.05 0.40 11.27
CA GLY A 266 7.43 -0.14 11.34
C GLY A 266 8.62 0.83 11.52
N ILE A 267 8.59 2.04 10.96
CA ILE A 267 9.72 2.97 10.92
C ILE A 267 9.62 3.95 12.09
N SER A 268 10.22 3.63 13.25
CA SER A 268 9.89 4.32 14.51
C SER A 268 10.38 5.78 14.60
N ARG A 269 9.43 6.71 14.83
CA ARG A 269 9.68 8.12 15.23
C ARG A 269 10.29 8.25 16.63
N PHE A 270 10.24 7.19 17.45
CA PHE A 270 10.90 7.12 18.75
C PHE A 270 11.60 5.77 18.91
N ALA A 271 12.66 5.54 18.13
CA ALA A 271 13.46 4.32 18.22
C ALA A 271 14.11 4.08 19.61
N THR A 272 14.08 5.10 20.48
CA THR A 272 14.28 5.01 21.95
C THR A 272 13.49 6.16 22.61
N ALA A 273 13.23 6.10 23.92
CA ALA A 273 12.71 7.23 24.71
C ALA A 273 13.59 8.51 24.63
N ASN A 274 14.84 8.32 24.19
CA ASN A 274 15.87 9.34 24.04
C ASN A 274 16.05 9.77 22.56
N TYR A 275 15.10 9.46 21.67
CA TYR A 275 15.18 9.83 20.23
C TYR A 275 15.47 11.33 20.05
N VAL A 276 14.67 12.17 20.71
CA VAL A 276 14.80 13.64 20.71
C VAL A 276 16.15 14.09 21.30
N ASP A 277 16.73 13.33 22.22
CA ASP A 277 18.06 13.60 22.80
C ASP A 277 19.21 13.35 21.80
N GLY A 278 18.93 12.76 20.62
CA GLY A 278 19.88 12.65 19.51
C GLY A 278 19.98 13.90 18.63
N PHE A 279 19.05 14.86 18.76
CA PHE A 279 18.98 16.06 17.91
C PHE A 279 19.32 17.35 18.66
N TYR A 280 19.13 17.38 19.98
CA TYR A 280 19.44 18.52 20.85
C TYR A 280 20.61 18.21 21.78
N GLY A 281 21.32 19.25 22.22
CA GLY A 281 22.45 19.14 23.14
C GLY A 281 22.07 18.79 24.58
N ASN A 282 22.81 19.32 25.54
CA ASN A 282 22.61 19.09 26.98
C ASN A 282 22.65 20.38 27.82
N THR A 283 22.34 21.52 27.21
CA THR A 283 22.14 22.79 27.90
C THR A 283 20.70 22.93 28.41
N ALA A 284 20.45 23.90 29.29
CA ALA A 284 19.09 24.20 29.74
C ALA A 284 18.14 24.66 28.61
N ALA A 285 18.67 25.14 27.48
CA ALA A 285 17.85 25.45 26.30
C ALA A 285 17.49 24.18 25.52
N ASP A 286 18.43 23.22 25.42
CA ASP A 286 18.19 21.93 24.79
C ASP A 286 17.11 21.14 25.53
N GLU A 287 17.12 21.13 26.87
CA GLU A 287 16.08 20.44 27.66
C GLU A 287 14.68 21.05 27.48
N VAL A 288 14.58 22.37 27.25
CA VAL A 288 13.31 23.02 26.88
C VAL A 288 12.87 22.63 25.47
N ALA A 289 13.79 22.62 24.50
CA ALA A 289 13.50 22.20 23.13
C ALA A 289 13.09 20.72 23.06
N LYS A 290 13.73 19.84 23.83
CA LYS A 290 13.36 18.42 23.96
C LYS A 290 11.97 18.24 24.58
N ALA A 291 11.65 19.00 25.62
CA ALA A 291 10.35 18.93 26.28
C ALA A 291 9.22 19.41 25.34
N TYR A 292 9.46 20.48 24.59
CA TYR A 292 8.55 20.96 23.55
C TYR A 292 8.37 19.91 22.44
N ALA A 293 9.47 19.44 21.84
CA ALA A 293 9.42 18.45 20.75
C ALA A 293 8.73 17.13 21.15
N ARG A 294 8.96 16.64 22.38
CA ARG A 294 8.18 15.51 22.93
C ARG A 294 6.69 15.85 22.99
N GLY A 295 6.33 17.00 23.55
CA GLY A 295 4.93 17.49 23.63
C GLY A 295 4.27 17.88 22.30
N GLN A 296 4.94 17.78 21.16
CA GLN A 296 4.36 17.91 19.80
C GLN A 296 4.26 16.56 19.07
N VAL A 297 4.62 15.45 19.74
CA VAL A 297 4.48 14.09 19.17
C VAL A 297 3.85 13.12 20.18
N ASP A 298 3.88 13.37 21.49
CA ASP A 298 3.16 12.61 22.51
C ASP A 298 1.62 12.78 22.36
N THR A 299 0.96 11.85 21.65
CA THR A 299 -0.47 11.95 21.30
C THR A 299 -1.29 10.69 21.66
N PRO A 300 -2.62 10.77 21.88
CA PRO A 300 -3.44 9.61 22.22
C PRO A 300 -3.47 8.49 21.17
N LEU A 301 -3.34 8.77 19.85
CA LEU A 301 -3.26 7.72 18.84
C LEU A 301 -1.97 6.87 18.92
N PHE A 302 -0.89 7.36 19.56
CA PHE A 302 0.33 6.55 19.80
C PHE A 302 0.17 5.49 20.90
N ASN A 303 -0.99 5.37 21.57
CA ASN A 303 -1.28 4.22 22.43
C ASN A 303 -1.37 2.89 21.65
N HIS A 304 -1.42 2.93 20.31
CA HIS A 304 -1.20 1.78 19.44
C HIS A 304 0.27 1.73 19.02
N PRO A 305 1.05 0.71 19.43
CA PRO A 305 2.42 0.49 18.95
C PRO A 305 2.47 0.41 17.41
N ARG A 306 3.46 1.03 16.76
CA ARG A 306 3.55 1.07 15.29
C ARG A 306 3.95 -0.24 14.63
N ASP A 307 4.21 -1.29 15.40
CA ASP A 307 4.34 -2.68 14.96
C ASP A 307 3.03 -3.49 15.12
N THR A 308 1.97 -2.90 15.67
CA THR A 308 0.62 -3.51 15.74
C THR A 308 0.12 -3.82 14.32
N PRO A 309 -0.38 -5.04 14.04
CA PRO A 309 -1.08 -5.34 12.79
C PRO A 309 -2.21 -4.35 12.55
N TRP A 310 -2.43 -4.00 11.29
CA TRP A 310 -3.43 -3.03 10.84
C TRP A 310 -3.23 -1.58 11.31
N TYR A 311 -2.07 -1.18 11.87
CA TYR A 311 -1.80 0.24 12.17
C TYR A 311 -2.02 1.13 10.93
N GLN A 312 -1.59 0.66 9.75
CA GLN A 312 -1.75 1.38 8.48
C GLN A 312 -3.22 1.62 8.09
N TRP A 313 -4.14 0.76 8.52
CA TRP A 313 -5.58 1.00 8.41
C TRP A 313 -6.11 1.80 9.60
N ASP A 314 -6.02 1.24 10.81
CA ASP A 314 -6.73 1.68 12.01
C ASP A 314 -6.32 3.08 12.50
N VAL A 315 -5.10 3.54 12.21
CA VAL A 315 -4.56 4.82 12.74
C VAL A 315 -4.30 5.86 11.65
N ILE A 316 -4.16 5.46 10.38
CA ILE A 316 -3.90 6.37 9.26
C ILE A 316 -5.19 6.57 8.45
N TRP A 317 -5.54 5.63 7.57
CA TRP A 317 -6.71 5.79 6.70
C TRP A 317 -8.03 5.92 7.47
N LYS A 318 -8.27 5.05 8.46
CA LYS A 318 -9.54 5.03 9.20
C LYS A 318 -9.75 6.32 10.00
N GLU A 319 -8.76 6.78 10.75
CA GLU A 319 -8.86 8.02 11.53
C GLU A 319 -8.88 9.27 10.64
N PHE A 320 -8.23 9.25 9.46
CA PHE A 320 -8.36 10.32 8.47
C PHE A 320 -9.79 10.41 7.93
N ILE A 321 -10.40 9.28 7.56
CA ILE A 321 -11.80 9.21 7.12
C ILE A 321 -12.74 9.68 8.26
N ASP A 322 -12.58 9.18 9.48
CA ASP A 322 -13.45 9.50 10.63
C ASP A 322 -13.37 10.97 11.10
N ARG A 323 -12.25 11.67 10.88
CA ARG A 323 -11.99 12.99 11.47
C ARG A 323 -11.82 14.13 10.46
N ALA A 324 -11.41 13.83 9.23
CA ALA A 324 -11.26 14.80 8.15
C ALA A 324 -12.20 14.53 6.96
N GLY A 325 -12.74 13.30 6.83
CA GLY A 325 -13.62 12.90 5.73
C GLY A 325 -14.76 13.90 5.46
N ASP A 326 -15.50 14.32 6.48
CA ASP A 326 -16.59 15.31 6.34
C ASP A 326 -16.18 16.63 5.64
N ASN A 327 -14.92 17.04 5.77
CA ASN A 327 -14.40 18.27 5.14
C ASN A 327 -13.75 18.01 3.77
N MET A 328 -13.39 16.77 3.43
CA MET A 328 -12.86 16.38 2.13
C MET A 328 -13.99 16.15 1.10
N ASP A 329 -13.75 16.55 -0.14
CA ASP A 329 -14.63 16.26 -1.29
C ASP A 329 -14.24 14.95 -1.99
N PHE A 330 -12.96 14.56 -1.92
CA PHE A 330 -12.41 13.33 -2.49
C PHE A 330 -11.31 12.73 -1.60
N TYR A 331 -11.04 11.43 -1.73
CA TYR A 331 -9.84 10.80 -1.19
C TYR A 331 -8.76 10.67 -2.26
N SER A 332 -7.48 10.82 -1.90
CA SER A 332 -6.35 10.73 -2.83
C SER A 332 -5.31 9.70 -2.40
N VAL A 333 -4.88 8.89 -3.36
CA VAL A 333 -4.24 7.59 -3.20
C VAL A 333 -3.13 7.45 -4.25
N HIS A 334 -1.95 6.97 -3.90
CA HIS A 334 -0.91 6.60 -4.86
C HIS A 334 -0.76 5.06 -4.94
N PHE A 335 -0.54 4.50 -6.14
CA PHE A 335 -0.35 3.05 -6.31
C PHE A 335 0.95 2.69 -7.01
N TYR A 336 1.88 2.10 -6.27
CA TYR A 336 3.19 1.71 -6.79
C TYR A 336 3.49 0.22 -6.65
N ASP A 337 3.80 -0.41 -7.79
CA ASP A 337 4.57 -1.64 -7.81
C ASP A 337 6.01 -1.36 -7.34
N TRP A 338 6.62 -2.34 -6.68
CA TRP A 338 8.06 -2.35 -6.40
C TRP A 338 8.69 -3.43 -7.28
N PRO A 339 9.31 -3.06 -8.42
CA PRO A 339 10.00 -3.98 -9.32
C PRO A 339 10.95 -4.93 -8.60
N GLN A 340 11.02 -6.18 -9.08
CA GLN A 340 12.03 -7.14 -8.63
C GLN A 340 13.36 -6.97 -9.38
N TYR A 341 13.37 -6.34 -10.56
CA TYR A 341 14.59 -6.12 -11.34
C TYR A 341 15.58 -5.22 -10.59
N GLN A 342 16.75 -5.79 -10.28
CA GLN A 342 17.84 -5.20 -9.49
C GLN A 342 17.47 -4.88 -8.02
N ASN A 343 16.34 -5.37 -7.52
CA ASN A 343 15.85 -5.15 -6.16
C ASN A 343 15.81 -6.46 -5.35
N GLN A 344 16.30 -6.45 -4.11
CA GLN A 344 16.36 -7.66 -3.25
C GLN A 344 15.08 -7.92 -2.43
N GLY A 345 13.97 -7.22 -2.74
CA GLY A 345 12.69 -7.39 -2.05
C GLY A 345 11.48 -6.75 -2.75
N GLY A 346 11.41 -6.84 -4.09
CA GLY A 346 10.30 -6.28 -4.88
C GLY A 346 8.93 -6.90 -4.53
N GLN A 347 7.87 -6.10 -4.63
CA GLN A 347 6.49 -6.46 -4.31
C GLN A 347 5.54 -5.84 -5.34
N ARG A 348 4.82 -6.66 -6.12
CA ARG A 348 3.72 -6.22 -6.99
C ARG A 348 2.48 -5.86 -6.15
N ARG A 349 1.73 -4.88 -6.62
CA ARG A 349 0.43 -4.40 -6.09
C ARG A 349 -0.65 -4.39 -7.19
N SER A 350 -0.25 -4.24 -8.45
CA SER A 350 -1.06 -4.58 -9.63
C SER A 350 -1.73 -5.96 -9.46
N GLY A 351 -2.98 -6.08 -9.94
CA GLY A 351 -3.86 -7.19 -9.61
C GLY A 351 -4.51 -7.06 -8.22
N GLY A 352 -4.70 -8.17 -7.53
CA GLY A 352 -5.61 -8.28 -6.37
C GLY A 352 -5.33 -7.35 -5.19
N HIS A 353 -4.13 -6.80 -5.02
CA HIS A 353 -3.81 -5.88 -3.91
C HIS A 353 -4.36 -4.46 -4.13
N VAL A 354 -4.28 -3.93 -5.36
CA VAL A 354 -4.99 -2.69 -5.76
C VAL A 354 -6.50 -2.87 -5.57
N GLU A 355 -7.06 -4.02 -5.95
CA GLU A 355 -8.47 -4.35 -5.67
C GLU A 355 -8.77 -4.23 -4.18
N ALA A 356 -8.02 -4.97 -3.34
CA ALA A 356 -8.24 -5.01 -1.90
C ALA A 356 -8.12 -3.65 -1.20
N THR A 357 -7.20 -2.80 -1.66
CA THR A 357 -7.06 -1.43 -1.13
C THR A 357 -8.29 -0.58 -1.48
N LEU A 358 -8.76 -0.65 -2.72
CA LEU A 358 -9.95 0.10 -3.17
C LEU A 358 -11.23 -0.41 -2.50
N GLU A 359 -11.40 -1.74 -2.36
CA GLU A 359 -12.52 -2.30 -1.60
C GLU A 359 -12.53 -1.81 -0.14
N MET A 360 -11.36 -1.77 0.53
CA MET A 360 -11.23 -1.29 1.91
C MET A 360 -11.65 0.17 2.08
N LEU A 361 -11.15 1.07 1.23
CA LEU A 361 -11.50 2.49 1.27
C LEU A 361 -12.99 2.70 0.98
N GLU A 362 -13.52 2.05 -0.07
CA GLU A 362 -14.89 2.21 -0.50
C GLU A 362 -15.89 1.68 0.52
N TRP A 363 -15.65 0.47 1.04
CA TRP A 363 -16.56 -0.14 2.01
C TRP A 363 -16.66 0.69 3.29
N TYR A 364 -15.54 1.22 3.81
CA TYR A 364 -15.55 1.95 5.08
C TYR A 364 -16.25 3.31 4.96
N ASP A 365 -15.98 4.07 3.89
CA ASP A 365 -16.68 5.32 3.61
C ASP A 365 -18.20 5.08 3.41
N VAL A 366 -18.58 4.03 2.68
CA VAL A 366 -19.99 3.63 2.51
C VAL A 366 -20.62 3.15 3.83
N PHE A 367 -19.86 2.52 4.72
CA PHE A 367 -20.34 2.07 6.03
C PHE A 367 -20.65 3.26 6.96
N ILE A 368 -19.81 4.30 6.99
CA ILE A 368 -20.05 5.47 7.87
C ILE A 368 -20.99 6.52 7.23
N ASN A 369 -20.86 6.79 5.93
CA ASN A 369 -21.55 7.89 5.24
C ASN A 369 -22.76 7.42 4.41
N GLY A 370 -22.84 6.13 4.06
CA GLY A 370 -23.87 5.56 3.20
C GLY A 370 -23.60 5.77 1.71
N LYS A 371 -24.02 4.81 0.87
CA LYS A 371 -23.71 4.75 -0.58
C LYS A 371 -23.96 6.06 -1.36
N ASN A 372 -24.96 6.84 -0.98
CA ASN A 372 -25.32 8.09 -1.67
C ASN A 372 -24.39 9.27 -1.34
N ASN A 373 -23.54 9.14 -0.31
CA ASN A 373 -22.56 10.13 0.12
C ASN A 373 -21.11 9.61 -0.07
N ARG A 374 -20.94 8.46 -0.74
CA ARG A 374 -19.62 7.87 -1.07
C ARG A 374 -18.78 8.91 -1.81
N LYS A 375 -17.59 9.21 -1.30
CA LYS A 375 -16.67 10.15 -1.95
C LYS A 375 -15.96 9.50 -3.14
N PRO A 376 -15.66 10.25 -4.21
CA PRO A 376 -14.76 9.77 -5.25
C PRO A 376 -13.34 9.59 -4.72
N VAL A 377 -12.58 8.73 -5.40
CA VAL A 377 -11.14 8.54 -5.24
C VAL A 377 -10.42 9.08 -6.47
N ILE A 378 -9.28 9.72 -6.23
CA ILE A 378 -8.33 10.13 -7.25
C ILE A 378 -7.04 9.34 -7.07
N ILE A 379 -6.57 8.73 -8.15
CA ILE A 379 -5.26 8.07 -8.19
C ILE A 379 -4.25 9.04 -8.78
N SER A 380 -3.77 9.98 -7.96
CA SER A 380 -3.00 11.13 -8.44
C SER A 380 -1.54 10.79 -8.82
N GLU A 381 -1.05 9.61 -8.42
CA GLU A 381 0.15 8.98 -8.93
C GLU A 381 -0.01 7.45 -8.98
N TYR A 382 0.37 6.79 -10.07
CA TYR A 382 0.53 5.32 -10.07
C TYR A 382 1.60 4.82 -11.05
N GLY A 383 2.15 3.63 -10.81
CA GLY A 383 3.18 3.03 -11.65
C GLY A 383 4.11 2.11 -10.87
N ALA A 384 5.41 2.34 -10.97
CA ALA A 384 6.44 1.63 -10.20
C ALA A 384 7.45 2.59 -9.57
N VAL A 385 8.02 2.22 -8.42
CA VAL A 385 9.21 2.89 -7.84
C VAL A 385 10.21 1.89 -7.27
N ALA A 386 11.50 2.21 -7.38
CA ALA A 386 12.58 1.42 -6.81
C ALA A 386 13.80 2.30 -6.48
N ASN A 387 13.94 2.69 -5.21
CA ASN A 387 15.05 3.52 -4.70
C ASN A 387 16.46 2.92 -4.92
N SER A 388 16.55 1.66 -5.39
CA SER A 388 17.81 1.04 -5.81
C SER A 388 18.30 1.52 -7.17
N TRP A 389 17.44 2.10 -8.02
CA TRP A 389 17.77 2.65 -9.33
C TRP A 389 18.28 4.10 -9.26
N ASP A 390 17.90 4.87 -8.22
CA ASP A 390 18.29 6.27 -8.01
C ASP A 390 19.79 6.58 -8.25
N PRO A 391 20.78 5.77 -7.80
CA PRO A 391 22.20 6.04 -8.02
C PRO A 391 22.77 5.40 -9.31
N MET A 392 21.92 4.90 -10.21
CA MET A 392 22.33 4.10 -11.38
C MET A 392 22.21 4.91 -12.68
N PRO A 393 23.07 4.64 -13.69
CA PRO A 393 22.83 5.13 -15.05
C PRO A 393 21.57 4.50 -15.64
N HIS A 394 21.02 5.09 -16.70
CA HIS A 394 19.81 4.59 -17.34
C HIS A 394 19.98 3.14 -17.86
N ASP A 395 18.96 2.33 -17.62
CA ASP A 395 18.75 1.01 -18.19
C ASP A 395 17.32 0.98 -18.74
N THR A 396 17.12 0.66 -20.03
CA THR A 396 15.78 0.65 -20.63
C THR A 396 14.84 -0.38 -20.00
N ARG A 397 15.35 -1.35 -19.22
CA ARG A 397 14.51 -2.24 -18.39
C ARG A 397 13.81 -1.48 -17.26
N PHE A 398 14.32 -0.32 -16.81
CA PHE A 398 13.62 0.55 -15.84
C PHE A 398 12.36 1.16 -16.45
N ASP A 399 12.39 1.58 -17.73
CA ASP A 399 11.20 2.09 -18.43
C ASP A 399 10.13 1.00 -18.57
N TRP A 400 10.52 -0.26 -18.85
CA TRP A 400 9.58 -1.40 -18.81
C TRP A 400 8.97 -1.59 -17.41
N GLU A 401 9.80 -1.42 -16.39
CA GLU A 401 9.42 -1.35 -14.98
C GLU A 401 8.20 -0.45 -14.73
N ASN A 402 8.20 0.72 -15.38
CA ASN A 402 7.18 1.76 -15.24
C ASN A 402 5.99 1.56 -16.20
N LEU A 403 6.25 1.11 -17.43
CA LEU A 403 5.23 0.91 -18.47
C LEU A 403 4.20 -0.17 -18.11
N LYS A 404 4.64 -1.31 -17.57
CA LYS A 404 3.74 -2.45 -17.31
C LYS A 404 2.65 -2.17 -16.26
N PRO A 405 2.92 -1.52 -15.09
CA PRO A 405 1.85 -1.16 -14.16
C PRO A 405 0.94 -0.05 -14.71
N PHE A 406 1.40 0.82 -15.63
CA PHE A 406 0.54 1.87 -16.19
C PHE A 406 -0.72 1.28 -16.87
N SER A 407 -0.59 0.19 -17.63
CA SER A 407 -1.77 -0.49 -18.17
C SER A 407 -2.45 -1.38 -17.13
N ALA A 408 -1.68 -2.21 -16.40
CA ALA A 408 -2.24 -3.21 -15.49
C ALA A 408 -3.07 -2.61 -14.35
N MET A 409 -2.71 -1.43 -13.85
CA MET A 409 -3.50 -0.71 -12.84
C MET A 409 -4.64 0.09 -13.47
N MET A 410 -4.46 0.70 -14.65
CA MET A 410 -5.53 1.50 -15.28
C MET A 410 -6.77 0.67 -15.60
N MET A 411 -6.61 -0.58 -16.05
CA MET A 411 -7.74 -1.51 -16.26
C MET A 411 -8.59 -1.68 -14.98
N GLN A 412 -7.94 -1.75 -13.80
CA GLN A 412 -8.60 -1.88 -12.49
C GLN A 412 -9.34 -0.61 -12.04
N PHE A 413 -8.94 0.55 -12.58
CA PHE A 413 -9.60 1.83 -12.36
C PHE A 413 -10.81 1.98 -13.30
N LEU A 414 -10.70 1.54 -14.55
CA LEU A 414 -11.77 1.54 -15.55
C LEU A 414 -12.93 0.60 -15.19
N GLU A 415 -12.70 -0.41 -14.34
CA GLU A 415 -13.77 -1.20 -13.69
C GLU A 415 -14.68 -0.37 -12.78
N ARG A 416 -14.23 0.79 -12.28
CA ARG A 416 -14.88 1.58 -11.23
C ARG A 416 -15.15 3.04 -11.63
N PRO A 417 -15.75 3.34 -12.81
CA PRO A 417 -15.81 4.70 -13.34
C PRO A 417 -16.77 5.63 -12.59
N ASP A 418 -17.57 5.11 -11.65
CA ASP A 418 -18.42 5.86 -10.72
C ASP A 418 -17.76 6.17 -9.37
N TYR A 419 -16.53 5.67 -9.14
CA TYR A 419 -15.77 5.83 -7.90
C TYR A 419 -14.36 6.38 -8.13
N ILE A 420 -13.64 5.93 -9.16
CA ILE A 420 -12.36 6.52 -9.57
C ILE A 420 -12.64 7.67 -10.54
N GLU A 421 -12.57 8.91 -10.05
CA GLU A 421 -12.90 10.09 -10.84
C GLU A 421 -11.75 10.50 -11.78
N LEU A 422 -10.50 10.22 -11.41
CA LEU A 422 -9.30 10.48 -12.22
C LEU A 422 -8.13 9.57 -11.81
N SER A 423 -7.27 9.20 -12.77
CA SER A 423 -6.03 8.44 -12.53
C SER A 423 -4.84 8.97 -13.35
N MET A 424 -3.64 9.01 -12.78
CA MET A 424 -2.45 9.61 -13.41
C MET A 424 -1.15 8.79 -13.31
N PRO A 425 -0.57 8.32 -14.44
CA PRO A 425 0.67 7.56 -14.42
C PRO A 425 1.85 8.46 -14.01
N PHE A 426 2.68 7.96 -13.09
CA PHE A 426 3.79 8.73 -12.52
C PHE A 426 5.02 8.75 -13.41
N HIS A 427 5.19 9.86 -14.11
CA HIS A 427 6.45 10.30 -14.73
C HIS A 427 6.37 11.81 -14.96
N LEU A 428 7.52 12.49 -14.83
CA LEU A 428 7.63 13.93 -15.08
C LEU A 428 8.06 14.19 -16.54
N LEU A 429 7.95 15.42 -17.05
CA LEU A 429 8.36 15.65 -18.45
C LEU A 429 9.89 15.50 -18.65
N LYS A 430 10.72 16.28 -17.95
CA LYS A 430 12.20 16.21 -18.05
C LYS A 430 12.95 15.95 -16.74
N ALA A 431 12.37 16.28 -15.59
CA ALA A 431 12.97 16.09 -14.25
C ALA A 431 14.42 16.59 -14.03
N GLN A 432 14.94 17.51 -14.84
CA GLN A 432 16.36 17.94 -14.89
C GLN A 432 17.02 18.26 -13.53
N PHE A 433 16.24 18.69 -12.54
CA PHE A 433 16.71 18.97 -11.18
C PHE A 433 17.09 17.72 -10.36
N ARG A 434 16.85 16.51 -10.89
CA ARG A 434 17.24 15.21 -10.33
C ARG A 434 18.45 14.58 -11.04
N ASP A 435 18.77 15.02 -12.25
CA ASP A 435 19.93 14.53 -13.00
C ASP A 435 21.22 15.10 -12.40
N ILE A 436 22.29 14.29 -12.33
CA ILE A 436 23.56 14.67 -11.68
C ILE A 436 24.71 14.55 -12.68
N ASP A 437 25.23 15.70 -13.10
CA ASP A 437 26.51 15.87 -13.80
C ASP A 437 27.56 16.42 -12.80
N ASN A 438 28.31 15.51 -12.18
CA ASN A 438 29.36 15.83 -11.23
C ASN A 438 30.54 16.50 -11.94
N ASN A 439 30.99 15.92 -13.06
CA ASN A 439 32.22 16.34 -13.72
C ASN A 439 32.07 17.68 -14.47
N GLY A 440 30.94 17.91 -15.16
CA GLY A 440 30.61 19.12 -15.90
C GLY A 440 30.88 19.08 -17.41
N ASP A 441 31.01 17.89 -18.01
CA ASP A 441 31.09 17.74 -19.47
C ASP A 441 29.73 17.88 -20.15
N GLY A 442 28.64 17.79 -19.38
CA GLY A 442 27.26 17.93 -19.84
C GLY A 442 26.50 16.62 -19.92
N ILE A 443 27.12 15.48 -19.58
CA ILE A 443 26.51 14.15 -19.59
C ILE A 443 26.25 13.72 -18.14
N PRO A 444 25.00 13.53 -17.70
CA PRO A 444 24.75 13.14 -16.32
C PRO A 444 25.24 11.72 -16.04
N GLU A 445 26.05 11.53 -14.99
CA GLU A 445 26.49 10.18 -14.58
C GLU A 445 25.39 9.43 -13.81
N VAL A 446 24.40 10.17 -13.30
CA VAL A 446 23.16 9.67 -12.67
C VAL A 446 21.98 10.45 -13.27
N VAL A 447 20.92 9.74 -13.60
CA VAL A 447 19.72 10.30 -14.26
C VAL A 447 18.46 9.85 -13.55
N TYR A 448 17.43 10.70 -13.57
CA TYR A 448 16.09 10.30 -13.14
C TYR A 448 15.47 9.34 -14.17
N HIS A 449 14.87 8.26 -13.68
CA HIS A 449 14.28 7.21 -14.55
C HIS A 449 12.80 7.46 -14.86
N TYR A 450 12.09 8.18 -13.99
CA TYR A 450 10.66 8.46 -14.10
C TYR A 450 10.40 9.75 -14.92
N LYS A 451 10.88 9.80 -16.17
CA LYS A 451 10.74 10.97 -17.06
C LYS A 451 10.43 10.64 -18.51
N THR A 452 9.47 11.36 -19.11
CA THR A 452 9.01 11.13 -20.50
C THR A 452 10.03 11.56 -21.55
N LEU A 453 10.84 12.60 -21.30
CA LEU A 453 11.89 13.08 -22.19
C LEU A 453 13.29 12.88 -21.57
N ARG A 454 14.30 12.59 -22.40
CA ARG A 454 15.69 12.28 -22.00
C ARG A 454 16.71 13.02 -22.88
N ASP A 455 17.90 13.26 -22.32
CA ASP A 455 19.08 13.94 -22.91
C ASP A 455 20.32 13.19 -22.39
N ASP A 456 20.36 11.89 -22.68
CA ASP A 456 21.28 10.93 -22.05
C ASP A 456 22.69 10.94 -22.66
N ASP A 457 22.89 11.59 -23.81
CA ASP A 457 24.22 11.87 -24.38
C ASP A 457 24.71 13.31 -24.15
N GLY A 458 23.87 14.16 -23.54
CA GLY A 458 24.20 15.49 -23.08
C GLY A 458 24.37 16.53 -24.20
N ASP A 459 23.90 16.27 -25.43
CA ASP A 459 24.01 17.22 -26.55
C ASP A 459 23.05 18.42 -26.40
N GLY A 460 21.91 18.23 -25.71
CA GLY A 460 20.87 19.24 -25.48
C GLY A 460 19.57 19.04 -26.25
N VAL A 461 19.46 18.01 -27.10
CA VAL A 461 18.23 17.62 -27.81
C VAL A 461 17.49 16.58 -26.97
N TRP A 462 16.24 16.88 -26.62
CA TRP A 462 15.43 16.01 -25.77
C TRP A 462 14.62 15.02 -26.61
N GLU A 463 15.00 13.75 -26.55
CA GLU A 463 14.29 12.63 -27.17
C GLU A 463 13.24 12.04 -26.22
N TYR A 464 12.30 11.26 -26.75
CA TYR A 464 11.35 10.52 -25.90
C TYR A 464 12.02 9.29 -25.27
N SER A 465 11.78 9.10 -23.98
CA SER A 465 11.91 7.80 -23.29
C SER A 465 10.95 6.76 -23.87
N GLU A 466 11.10 5.51 -23.47
CA GLU A 466 10.17 4.45 -23.88
C GLU A 466 8.77 4.62 -23.26
N LEU A 467 8.60 5.51 -22.27
CA LEU A 467 7.31 5.82 -21.63
C LEU A 467 6.29 6.39 -22.62
N VAL A 468 6.73 7.06 -23.71
CA VAL A 468 5.82 7.60 -24.74
C VAL A 468 5.00 6.49 -25.42
N LYS A 469 5.54 5.26 -25.49
CA LYS A 469 4.87 4.10 -26.11
C LYS A 469 3.57 3.72 -25.39
N TRP A 470 3.35 4.16 -24.15
CA TRP A 470 2.06 4.02 -23.48
C TRP A 470 1.00 4.93 -24.11
N TYR A 471 1.26 6.23 -24.23
CA TYR A 471 0.35 7.16 -24.91
C TYR A 471 0.11 6.77 -26.37
N GLU A 472 1.15 6.27 -27.05
CA GLU A 472 1.00 5.72 -28.40
C GLU A 472 0.13 4.45 -28.43
N LEU A 473 0.25 3.53 -27.47
CA LEU A 473 -0.60 2.34 -27.37
C LEU A 473 -2.09 2.72 -27.27
N TRP A 474 -2.40 3.75 -26.47
CA TRP A 474 -3.76 4.22 -26.17
C TRP A 474 -4.26 5.34 -27.12
N ASP A 475 -3.65 5.53 -28.30
CA ASP A 475 -4.13 6.51 -29.29
C ASP A 475 -5.59 6.22 -29.72
N ASN A 476 -6.41 7.26 -29.79
CA ASN A 476 -7.82 7.21 -30.20
C ASN A 476 -8.77 6.31 -29.37
N VAL A 477 -8.30 5.59 -28.34
CA VAL A 477 -9.16 4.75 -27.49
C VAL A 477 -10.17 5.64 -26.78
N ASP A 478 -11.45 5.44 -27.10
CA ASP A 478 -12.61 6.12 -26.52
C ASP A 478 -13.90 5.36 -26.87
N GLY A 479 -15.04 5.85 -26.40
CA GLY A 479 -16.38 5.45 -26.83
C GLY A 479 -17.23 4.87 -25.71
N THR A 480 -18.33 4.22 -26.10
CA THR A 480 -19.27 3.58 -25.16
C THR A 480 -18.78 2.19 -24.76
N ARG A 481 -18.66 1.94 -23.45
CA ARG A 481 -18.25 0.64 -22.88
C ARG A 481 -19.30 -0.45 -23.16
N VAL A 482 -18.84 -1.63 -23.56
CA VAL A 482 -19.68 -2.80 -23.80
C VAL A 482 -19.27 -3.98 -22.93
N ASP A 483 -20.21 -4.91 -22.70
CA ASP A 483 -19.96 -6.13 -21.93
C ASP A 483 -18.80 -6.94 -22.53
N THR A 484 -17.84 -7.27 -21.66
CA THR A 484 -16.72 -8.16 -21.96
C THR A 484 -16.57 -9.17 -20.84
N LYS A 485 -16.00 -10.34 -21.17
CA LYS A 485 -15.64 -11.36 -20.19
C LYS A 485 -14.35 -12.04 -20.59
N SER A 486 -13.43 -12.16 -19.63
CA SER A 486 -12.34 -13.12 -19.69
C SER A 486 -12.74 -14.37 -18.91
N SER A 487 -12.35 -15.54 -19.42
CA SER A 487 -12.41 -16.82 -18.71
C SER A 487 -11.27 -17.00 -17.68
N ASP A 488 -10.33 -16.05 -17.62
CA ASP A 488 -9.11 -16.06 -16.82
C ASP A 488 -8.92 -14.68 -16.13
N PRO A 489 -8.81 -14.62 -14.79
CA PRO A 489 -8.71 -13.35 -14.06
C PRO A 489 -7.37 -12.62 -14.24
N ASP A 490 -6.32 -13.28 -14.75
CA ASP A 490 -5.05 -12.63 -15.07
C ASP A 490 -5.05 -11.91 -16.42
N ILE A 491 -6.04 -12.21 -17.28
CA ILE A 491 -6.25 -11.48 -18.54
C ILE A 491 -7.34 -10.44 -18.31
N GLN A 492 -6.91 -9.23 -18.00
CA GLN A 492 -7.79 -8.07 -17.92
C GLN A 492 -8.30 -7.71 -19.32
N VAL A 493 -9.60 -7.49 -19.44
CA VAL A 493 -10.27 -7.12 -20.70
C VAL A 493 -11.20 -5.94 -20.49
N ASP A 494 -11.28 -5.07 -21.48
CA ASP A 494 -12.33 -4.07 -21.61
C ASP A 494 -12.60 -3.78 -23.09
N SER A 495 -13.77 -3.22 -23.42
CA SER A 495 -14.06 -2.82 -24.79
C SER A 495 -14.98 -1.61 -24.89
N TYR A 496 -14.62 -0.71 -25.80
CA TYR A 496 -15.30 0.56 -26.06
C TYR A 496 -15.61 0.71 -27.55
N ILE A 497 -16.72 1.38 -27.86
CA ILE A 497 -17.21 1.54 -29.24
C ILE A 497 -17.48 3.01 -29.53
N ASP A 498 -16.84 3.55 -30.57
CA ASP A 498 -17.23 4.82 -31.20
C ASP A 498 -17.64 4.56 -32.66
N GLY A 499 -18.88 4.96 -33.00
CA GLY A 499 -19.44 4.78 -34.33
C GLY A 499 -19.35 3.33 -34.84
N ASN A 500 -18.43 3.08 -35.78
CA ASN A 500 -18.15 1.79 -36.41
C ASN A 500 -16.77 1.21 -36.03
N GLU A 501 -16.09 1.80 -35.05
CA GLU A 501 -14.82 1.32 -34.52
C GLU A 501 -15.04 0.68 -33.15
N VAL A 502 -14.45 -0.50 -32.95
CA VAL A 502 -14.50 -1.25 -31.68
C VAL A 502 -13.07 -1.38 -31.17
N TYR A 503 -12.80 -0.78 -30.03
CA TYR A 503 -11.55 -0.90 -29.29
C TYR A 503 -11.70 -2.05 -28.30
N LEU A 504 -10.92 -3.12 -28.47
CA LEU A 504 -10.76 -4.19 -27.49
C LEU A 504 -9.39 -4.08 -26.85
N ILE A 505 -9.33 -3.98 -25.52
CA ILE A 505 -8.08 -3.90 -24.76
C ILE A 505 -7.87 -5.20 -24.01
N LEU A 506 -6.64 -5.70 -24.04
CA LEU A 506 -6.18 -6.88 -23.33
C LEU A 506 -4.90 -6.54 -22.56
N ASN A 507 -4.85 -6.79 -21.25
CA ASN A 507 -3.62 -6.77 -20.46
C ASN A 507 -3.39 -8.14 -19.80
N ASN A 508 -2.12 -8.55 -19.69
CA ASN A 508 -1.70 -9.81 -19.08
C ASN A 508 -0.90 -9.55 -17.80
N LEU A 509 -1.41 -10.03 -16.67
CA LEU A 509 -0.73 -9.91 -15.37
C LEU A 509 0.39 -10.93 -15.15
N GLN A 510 0.53 -11.94 -16.03
CA GLN A 510 1.48 -13.06 -15.87
C GLN A 510 2.83 -12.82 -16.55
N GLU A 511 3.90 -13.43 -16.02
CA GLU A 511 5.21 -13.55 -16.67
C GLU A 511 5.27 -14.55 -17.86
N GLN A 512 4.15 -14.96 -18.45
CA GLN A 512 4.09 -15.99 -19.52
C GLN A 512 3.29 -15.56 -20.77
N ASN A 513 3.52 -16.26 -21.89
CA ASN A 513 2.76 -16.06 -23.14
C ASN A 513 1.37 -16.72 -23.02
N THR A 514 0.31 -15.95 -23.30
CA THR A 514 -1.08 -16.42 -23.23
C THR A 514 -1.72 -16.30 -24.62
N THR A 515 -2.41 -17.35 -25.06
CA THR A 515 -3.18 -17.37 -26.32
C THR A 515 -4.60 -16.95 -26.01
N ILE A 516 -4.99 -15.78 -26.51
CA ILE A 516 -6.32 -15.22 -26.32
C ILE A 516 -7.17 -15.61 -27.54
N ASN A 517 -8.20 -16.42 -27.33
CA ASN A 517 -9.22 -16.73 -28.32
C ASN A 517 -10.28 -15.61 -28.29
N LEU A 518 -10.68 -15.12 -29.47
CA LEU A 518 -11.39 -13.85 -29.63
C LEU A 518 -12.83 -14.08 -30.14
N ASN A 519 -13.80 -13.89 -29.25
CA ASN A 519 -15.21 -14.19 -29.50
C ASN A 519 -16.04 -12.89 -29.51
N LEU A 520 -16.15 -12.28 -30.70
CA LEU A 520 -16.99 -11.09 -30.91
C LEU A 520 -18.44 -11.50 -31.17
N PHE A 521 -19.33 -11.24 -30.22
CA PHE A 521 -20.77 -11.45 -30.37
C PHE A 521 -21.42 -10.20 -30.99
N GLU A 522 -22.00 -10.39 -32.16
CA GLU A 522 -22.57 -9.34 -33.01
C GLU A 522 -23.99 -9.75 -33.43
N ASP A 523 -24.94 -8.81 -33.40
CA ASP A 523 -26.29 -8.99 -33.94
C ASP A 523 -26.41 -8.14 -35.22
N ASN A 524 -26.75 -8.77 -36.36
CA ASN A 524 -27.03 -8.20 -37.71
C ASN A 524 -25.92 -8.30 -38.80
N ASP A 525 -25.00 -9.27 -38.69
CA ASP A 525 -23.97 -9.60 -39.71
C ASP A 525 -22.91 -8.49 -39.96
N ASN A 526 -22.77 -7.51 -39.06
CA ASN A 526 -21.88 -6.34 -39.17
C ASN A 526 -20.39 -6.67 -38.88
N ASN A 527 -19.93 -7.83 -39.35
CA ASN A 527 -18.61 -8.41 -39.07
C ASN A 527 -17.45 -7.45 -39.41
N PRO A 528 -16.36 -7.43 -38.59
CA PRO A 528 -15.19 -6.59 -38.86
C PRO A 528 -14.57 -6.77 -40.25
N THR A 529 -14.19 -5.66 -40.87
CA THR A 529 -13.54 -5.63 -42.20
C THR A 529 -12.02 -5.51 -42.13
N SER A 530 -11.51 -4.92 -41.04
CA SER A 530 -10.09 -4.88 -40.69
C SER A 530 -9.91 -4.75 -39.19
N VAL A 531 -8.71 -5.05 -38.71
CA VAL A 531 -8.25 -4.75 -37.35
C VAL A 531 -6.87 -4.12 -37.39
N ARG A 532 -6.67 -3.02 -36.64
CA ARG A 532 -5.35 -2.50 -36.24
C ARG A 532 -5.02 -3.12 -34.89
N ILE A 533 -3.90 -3.81 -34.79
CA ILE A 533 -3.41 -4.46 -33.59
C ILE A 533 -2.16 -3.70 -33.15
N LYS A 534 -2.25 -3.06 -31.98
CA LYS A 534 -1.10 -2.55 -31.24
C LYS A 534 -0.74 -3.47 -30.11
N HIS A 535 0.54 -3.77 -29.92
CA HIS A 535 1.02 -4.66 -28.86
C HIS A 535 2.28 -4.07 -28.23
N LEU A 536 2.19 -3.62 -26.98
CA LEU A 536 3.29 -3.11 -26.17
C LEU A 536 3.82 -4.22 -25.26
N TYR A 537 5.08 -4.59 -25.43
CA TYR A 537 5.72 -5.70 -24.71
C TYR A 537 7.24 -5.53 -24.59
N LEU A 538 7.86 -6.30 -23.69
CA LEU A 538 9.30 -6.47 -23.66
C LEU A 538 9.75 -7.72 -24.45
N GLU A 539 10.79 -7.57 -25.26
CA GLU A 539 11.48 -8.68 -25.90
C GLU A 539 12.83 -8.95 -25.22
N GLY A 540 12.84 -10.02 -24.40
CA GLY A 540 14.03 -10.47 -23.68
C GLY A 540 14.51 -9.46 -22.64
N VAL A 541 15.78 -9.05 -22.74
CA VAL A 541 16.46 -8.13 -21.80
C VAL A 541 15.72 -6.79 -21.60
N ARG A 542 15.63 -6.05 -22.71
CA ARG A 542 15.65 -4.57 -22.75
C ARG A 542 14.94 -3.94 -23.96
N ASN A 543 14.51 -4.74 -24.93
CA ASN A 543 13.93 -4.25 -26.18
C ASN A 543 12.43 -4.04 -25.97
N ILE A 544 11.99 -2.81 -25.68
CA ILE A 544 10.58 -2.48 -25.51
C ILE A 544 9.99 -2.26 -26.91
N VAL A 545 9.05 -3.10 -27.30
CA VAL A 545 8.45 -3.07 -28.65
C VAL A 545 7.00 -2.63 -28.54
N LEU A 546 6.64 -1.64 -29.35
CA LEU A 546 5.26 -1.35 -29.72
C LEU A 546 5.09 -1.77 -31.19
N ASP A 547 4.59 -2.99 -31.41
CA ASP A 547 4.15 -3.39 -32.76
C ASP A 547 2.84 -2.66 -33.07
N ASP A 548 2.71 -2.07 -34.26
CA ASP A 548 1.45 -1.50 -34.79
C ASP A 548 1.23 -2.05 -36.21
N THR A 549 0.18 -2.85 -36.38
CA THR A 549 -0.09 -3.56 -37.65
C THR A 549 -1.57 -3.57 -37.99
N THR A 550 -1.91 -3.37 -39.27
CA THR A 550 -3.31 -3.42 -39.75
C THR A 550 -3.51 -4.56 -40.74
N THR A 551 -4.55 -5.37 -40.53
CA THR A 551 -4.88 -6.55 -41.35
C THR A 551 -6.37 -6.63 -41.67
N THR A 552 -6.71 -7.09 -42.87
CA THR A 552 -8.08 -7.48 -43.26
C THR A 552 -8.38 -8.96 -42.96
N ASN A 553 -7.35 -9.75 -42.63
CA ASN A 553 -7.52 -11.11 -42.14
C ASN A 553 -7.73 -11.00 -40.63
N ILE A 554 -8.99 -10.98 -40.19
CA ILE A 554 -9.36 -10.91 -38.77
C ILE A 554 -8.88 -12.19 -38.06
N PRO A 555 -8.07 -12.09 -36.99
CA PRO A 555 -7.61 -13.26 -36.24
C PRO A 555 -8.74 -13.82 -35.35
N SER A 556 -8.88 -15.14 -35.30
CA SER A 556 -9.71 -15.82 -34.29
C SER A 556 -9.03 -15.93 -32.93
N SER A 557 -7.72 -15.68 -32.87
CA SER A 557 -6.92 -15.70 -31.64
C SER A 557 -5.62 -14.92 -31.82
N VAL A 558 -5.12 -14.33 -30.74
CA VAL A 558 -3.82 -13.62 -30.68
C VAL A 558 -2.94 -14.20 -29.57
N THR A 559 -1.64 -13.90 -29.59
CA THR A 559 -0.73 -14.23 -28.48
C THR A 559 -0.33 -12.95 -27.75
N LEU A 560 -0.80 -12.82 -26.52
CA LEU A 560 -0.42 -11.76 -25.61
C LEU A 560 0.88 -12.21 -24.89
N ARG A 561 1.90 -11.34 -24.89
CA ARG A 561 3.21 -11.64 -24.28
C ARG A 561 3.17 -11.46 -22.75
N PRO A 562 4.19 -11.94 -22.01
CA PRO A 562 4.38 -11.64 -20.59
C PRO A 562 4.20 -10.15 -20.27
N GLU A 563 3.45 -9.85 -19.20
CA GLU A 563 3.29 -8.49 -18.65
C GLU A 563 2.80 -7.43 -19.68
N ALA A 564 2.24 -7.87 -20.81
CA ALA A 564 2.04 -7.05 -22.01
C ALA A 564 0.62 -6.49 -22.12
N THR A 565 0.48 -5.43 -22.92
CA THR A 565 -0.83 -4.84 -23.25
C THR A 565 -1.04 -4.82 -24.76
N MET A 566 -2.24 -5.16 -25.22
CA MET A 566 -2.62 -5.15 -26.63
C MET A 566 -3.95 -4.39 -26.80
N VAL A 567 -3.99 -3.50 -27.79
CA VAL A 567 -5.19 -2.76 -28.21
C VAL A 567 -5.53 -3.19 -29.64
N LEU A 568 -6.71 -3.77 -29.81
CA LEU A 568 -7.24 -4.21 -31.11
C LEU A 568 -8.38 -3.26 -31.51
N LYS A 569 -8.12 -2.37 -32.46
CA LYS A 569 -9.17 -1.55 -33.09
C LYS A 569 -9.73 -2.25 -34.32
N TYR A 570 -10.92 -2.82 -34.20
CA TYR A 570 -11.68 -3.36 -35.31
C TYR A 570 -12.46 -2.26 -36.03
N THR A 571 -12.50 -2.30 -37.36
CA THR A 571 -13.33 -1.40 -38.18
C THR A 571 -14.45 -2.19 -38.84
N LEU A 572 -15.69 -1.91 -38.45
CA LEU A 572 -16.91 -2.57 -38.93
C LEU A 572 -17.50 -1.76 -40.11
N PRO A 573 -18.28 -2.39 -41.00
CA PRO A 573 -18.77 -1.73 -42.21
C PRO A 573 -19.91 -0.72 -41.96
N ASN A 574 -20.59 -0.81 -40.81
CA ASN A 574 -21.60 0.13 -40.34
C ASN A 574 -21.38 0.43 -38.85
N ALA A 575 -21.96 1.52 -38.37
CA ALA A 575 -21.97 1.84 -36.94
C ALA A 575 -22.70 0.77 -36.12
N VAL A 576 -22.21 0.48 -34.91
CA VAL A 576 -22.74 -0.59 -34.06
C VAL A 576 -24.04 -0.15 -33.38
N ALA A 577 -25.06 -0.98 -33.48
CA ALA A 577 -26.37 -0.70 -32.89
C ALA A 577 -26.42 -1.13 -31.41
N ILE A 578 -25.71 -0.42 -30.53
CA ILE A 578 -25.73 -0.67 -29.08
C ILE A 578 -27.16 -0.43 -28.55
N ASN A 579 -27.87 -1.52 -28.25
CA ASN A 579 -29.32 -1.52 -28.02
C ASN A 579 -29.78 -2.42 -26.87
N GLN A 580 -28.84 -3.10 -26.21
CA GLN A 580 -29.02 -3.84 -24.97
C GLN A 580 -28.18 -3.19 -23.86
N THR A 581 -28.41 -3.59 -22.61
CA THR A 581 -27.70 -3.07 -21.43
C THR A 581 -27.27 -4.21 -20.51
N SER A 582 -26.10 -4.06 -19.91
CA SER A 582 -25.63 -4.70 -18.68
C SER A 582 -25.49 -3.61 -17.62
N VAL A 583 -26.28 -3.70 -16.54
CA VAL A 583 -26.19 -2.75 -15.42
C VAL A 583 -25.49 -3.44 -14.25
N GLU A 584 -24.31 -2.94 -13.91
CA GLU A 584 -23.54 -3.45 -12.78
C GLU A 584 -23.99 -2.81 -11.48
N ASN A 585 -24.31 -3.65 -10.49
CA ASN A 585 -24.77 -3.25 -9.17
C ASN A 585 -23.85 -3.83 -8.09
N LYS A 586 -23.11 -2.95 -7.39
CA LYS A 586 -22.35 -3.31 -6.19
C LYS A 586 -23.16 -3.13 -4.91
N PHE A 587 -23.18 -4.18 -4.08
CA PHE A 587 -23.81 -4.24 -2.76
C PHE A 587 -22.75 -4.56 -1.69
N TYR A 588 -22.84 -3.89 -0.55
CA TYR A 588 -21.79 -3.88 0.47
C TYR A 588 -22.12 -4.85 1.62
N GLY A 589 -21.11 -5.55 2.10
CA GLY A 589 -21.26 -6.49 3.23
C GLY A 589 -21.56 -5.81 4.55
N GLU A 590 -22.23 -6.52 5.45
CA GLU A 590 -22.49 -6.05 6.82
C GLU A 590 -21.20 -6.04 7.67
N PRO A 591 -21.09 -5.15 8.68
CA PRO A 591 -20.03 -5.18 9.68
C PRO A 591 -20.19 -6.40 10.61
N VAL A 592 -19.44 -7.47 10.34
CA VAL A 592 -19.38 -8.68 11.18
C VAL A 592 -18.43 -8.56 12.38
N SER A 593 -17.63 -7.49 12.45
CA SER A 593 -16.90 -7.04 13.64
C SER A 593 -16.80 -5.50 13.65
N ASN A 594 -16.40 -4.89 14.77
CA ASN A 594 -16.33 -3.42 14.89
C ASN A 594 -15.41 -2.74 13.88
N ASN A 595 -14.39 -3.45 13.36
CA ASN A 595 -13.49 -2.99 12.31
C ASN A 595 -13.63 -3.87 11.05
N GLN A 596 -14.77 -4.57 10.91
CA GLN A 596 -15.13 -5.62 9.94
C GLN A 596 -14.24 -6.87 9.87
N ARG A 597 -12.93 -6.76 10.13
CA ARG A 597 -11.97 -7.88 10.08
C ARG A 597 -12.45 -9.06 10.93
N VAL A 598 -12.51 -10.24 10.32
CA VAL A 598 -12.80 -11.53 10.96
C VAL A 598 -11.58 -12.42 10.81
N ALA A 599 -10.92 -12.73 11.93
CA ALA A 599 -9.89 -13.77 11.94
C ALA A 599 -10.51 -15.11 11.54
N ILE A 600 -9.89 -15.77 10.57
CA ILE A 600 -10.36 -17.06 10.06
C ILE A 600 -10.15 -18.11 11.14
N ASN A 601 -11.26 -18.72 11.56
CA ASN A 601 -11.26 -19.90 12.41
C ASN A 601 -11.41 -21.14 11.52
N ASN A 602 -10.89 -22.29 11.96
CA ASN A 602 -11.10 -23.56 11.27
C ASN A 602 -12.61 -23.86 11.15
N GLY A 603 -13.13 -24.04 9.94
CA GLY A 603 -14.55 -24.28 9.68
C GLY A 603 -15.31 -23.03 9.18
N ASP A 604 -16.63 -23.08 9.33
CA ASP A 604 -17.56 -22.11 8.74
C ASP A 604 -17.42 -20.69 9.34
N ASN A 605 -16.90 -19.75 8.56
CA ASN A 605 -16.90 -18.31 8.85
C ASN A 605 -18.03 -17.63 8.04
N THR A 606 -18.91 -16.87 8.70
CA THR A 606 -20.19 -16.41 8.12
C THR A 606 -20.26 -14.89 7.95
N PHE A 607 -20.73 -14.45 6.78
CA PHE A 607 -20.85 -13.06 6.36
C PHE A 607 -22.23 -12.80 5.72
N PHE A 608 -22.63 -11.53 5.66
CA PHE A 608 -23.96 -11.15 5.17
C PHE A 608 -23.90 -9.98 4.19
N VAL A 609 -24.74 -10.02 3.15
CA VAL A 609 -24.97 -8.89 2.23
C VAL A 609 -26.48 -8.70 2.07
N ASN A 610 -27.00 -7.63 2.68
CA ASN A 610 -28.43 -7.38 2.81
C ASN A 610 -28.91 -6.18 1.97
N ASN A 611 -30.23 -6.03 1.87
CA ASN A 611 -30.89 -4.99 1.09
C ASN A 611 -30.51 -5.02 -0.41
N VAL A 612 -30.16 -6.20 -0.92
CA VAL A 612 -29.79 -6.43 -2.33
C VAL A 612 -31.02 -6.25 -3.22
N THR A 613 -30.89 -5.42 -4.24
CA THR A 613 -31.86 -5.32 -5.33
C THR A 613 -31.74 -6.58 -6.16
N LEU A 614 -32.82 -7.36 -6.24
CA LEU A 614 -32.83 -8.58 -7.03
C LEU A 614 -32.77 -8.27 -8.54
N PRO A 615 -32.02 -9.06 -9.34
CA PRO A 615 -32.08 -8.98 -10.79
C PRO A 615 -33.52 -9.09 -11.32
N VAL A 616 -33.81 -8.35 -12.38
CA VAL A 616 -35.15 -8.32 -13.01
C VAL A 616 -35.51 -9.67 -13.63
N ASP A 617 -34.50 -10.41 -14.11
CA ASP A 617 -34.63 -11.73 -14.72
C ASP A 617 -33.34 -12.52 -14.49
N ALA A 618 -33.38 -13.53 -13.60
CA ALA A 618 -32.20 -14.30 -13.22
C ALA A 618 -31.61 -15.14 -14.37
N ASP A 619 -32.39 -15.51 -15.39
CA ASP A 619 -31.88 -16.22 -16.57
C ASP A 619 -31.00 -15.30 -17.45
N LYS A 620 -31.08 -13.98 -17.21
CA LYS A 620 -30.30 -12.90 -17.83
C LYS A 620 -29.51 -12.09 -16.79
N ALA A 621 -29.00 -12.74 -15.75
CA ALA A 621 -28.14 -12.09 -14.77
C ALA A 621 -26.88 -12.92 -14.52
N GLU A 622 -25.80 -12.24 -14.13
CA GLU A 622 -24.58 -12.85 -13.59
C GLU A 622 -24.34 -12.26 -12.19
N ALA A 623 -23.73 -13.02 -11.29
CA ALA A 623 -23.45 -12.57 -9.92
C ALA A 623 -22.09 -13.05 -9.43
N MET A 624 -21.47 -12.28 -8.52
CA MET A 624 -20.13 -12.55 -8.01
C MET A 624 -19.96 -12.05 -6.58
N ILE A 625 -19.38 -12.87 -5.72
CA ILE A 625 -18.86 -12.44 -4.42
C ILE A 625 -17.47 -11.85 -4.65
N LYS A 626 -17.23 -10.61 -4.19
CA LYS A 626 -15.91 -9.97 -4.16
C LYS A 626 -15.44 -9.88 -2.71
N MET A 627 -14.50 -10.73 -2.33
CA MET A 627 -14.10 -10.96 -0.94
C MET A 627 -12.65 -10.52 -0.72
N THR A 628 -12.44 -9.44 0.04
CA THR A 628 -11.09 -9.01 0.42
C THR A 628 -10.59 -9.82 1.60
N VAL A 629 -9.38 -10.37 1.49
CA VAL A 629 -8.74 -11.20 2.53
C VAL A 629 -7.28 -10.82 2.75
N THR A 630 -6.80 -11.14 3.94
CA THR A 630 -5.38 -11.03 4.33
C THR A 630 -4.91 -12.38 4.89
N LEU A 631 -4.36 -13.24 4.03
CA LEU A 631 -4.00 -14.64 4.34
C LEU A 631 -2.49 -14.79 4.54
N PHE A 632 -2.05 -15.62 5.48
CA PHE A 632 -0.62 -15.94 5.63
C PHE A 632 -0.12 -16.85 4.49
N ASP A 633 1.14 -16.67 4.07
CA ASP A 633 1.79 -17.53 3.08
C ASP A 633 1.74 -19.02 3.49
N ALA A 634 1.29 -19.87 2.58
CA ALA A 634 1.39 -21.32 2.70
C ALA A 634 2.10 -21.95 1.48
N PRO A 635 2.70 -23.15 1.60
CA PRO A 635 3.25 -23.84 0.44
C PRO A 635 2.15 -24.17 -0.57
N GLN A 636 2.39 -23.93 -1.87
CA GLN A 636 1.46 -24.38 -2.90
C GLN A 636 1.24 -25.89 -2.81
N THR A 637 -0.03 -26.29 -2.84
CA THR A 637 -0.46 -27.70 -2.86
C THR A 637 -1.07 -28.04 -4.22
N GLU A 638 -1.49 -29.29 -4.43
CA GLU A 638 -2.26 -29.68 -5.62
C GLU A 638 -3.61 -28.93 -5.74
N ASN A 639 -4.04 -28.19 -4.70
CA ASN A 639 -5.24 -27.36 -4.69
C ASN A 639 -4.97 -25.86 -4.91
N GLY A 640 -3.74 -25.46 -5.26
CA GLY A 640 -3.36 -24.06 -5.51
C GLY A 640 -2.79 -23.32 -4.29
N PHE A 641 -2.68 -21.99 -4.42
CA PHE A 641 -2.13 -21.08 -3.40
C PHE A 641 -3.19 -20.51 -2.45
N LEU A 642 -4.45 -20.35 -2.90
CA LEU A 642 -5.53 -19.66 -2.17
C LEU A 642 -6.76 -20.59 -2.04
N SER A 643 -6.56 -21.77 -1.45
CA SER A 643 -7.58 -22.82 -1.39
C SER A 643 -8.65 -22.61 -0.29
N ILE A 644 -9.88 -22.90 -0.68
CA ILE A 644 -11.08 -22.91 0.16
C ILE A 644 -11.56 -24.36 0.27
N ASN A 645 -11.88 -24.84 1.48
CA ASN A 645 -12.45 -26.18 1.69
C ASN A 645 -13.89 -26.28 1.17
N LYS A 646 -14.65 -25.20 1.40
CA LYS A 646 -16.09 -25.09 1.19
C LYS A 646 -16.46 -23.62 1.15
N LEU A 647 -17.21 -23.20 0.14
CA LEU A 647 -17.97 -21.96 0.16
C LEU A 647 -19.44 -22.29 -0.09
N THR A 648 -20.33 -21.67 0.67
CA THR A 648 -21.77 -21.72 0.39
C THR A 648 -22.37 -20.33 0.27
N PHE A 649 -23.20 -20.15 -0.75
CA PHE A 649 -24.03 -18.97 -0.96
C PHE A 649 -25.48 -19.35 -0.69
N ASN A 650 -26.11 -18.70 0.29
CA ASN A 650 -27.49 -18.97 0.73
C ASN A 650 -27.77 -20.46 1.06
N GLY A 651 -26.77 -21.17 1.59
CA GLY A 651 -26.85 -22.59 1.97
C GLY A 651 -26.68 -23.58 0.82
N VAL A 652 -26.35 -23.11 -0.39
CA VAL A 652 -25.93 -23.93 -1.53
C VAL A 652 -24.42 -23.86 -1.68
N GLU A 653 -23.78 -25.01 -1.84
CA GLU A 653 -22.34 -25.13 -2.08
C GLU A 653 -21.99 -24.67 -3.50
N VAL A 654 -21.00 -23.79 -3.64
CA VAL A 654 -20.55 -23.23 -4.92
C VAL A 654 -19.08 -23.57 -5.17
N GLU A 655 -18.71 -23.68 -6.44
CA GLU A 655 -17.32 -23.92 -6.85
C GLU A 655 -16.48 -22.64 -6.67
N THR A 656 -15.25 -22.79 -6.21
CA THR A 656 -14.32 -21.68 -5.98
C THR A 656 -13.18 -21.73 -7.00
N PRO A 657 -12.81 -20.60 -7.64
CA PRO A 657 -11.69 -20.55 -8.56
C PRO A 657 -10.40 -21.15 -8.00
N PHE A 658 -9.63 -21.81 -8.87
CA PHE A 658 -8.26 -22.23 -8.56
C PHE A 658 -7.25 -21.09 -8.71
N ASP A 659 -7.64 -20.02 -9.41
CA ASP A 659 -6.78 -18.95 -9.90
C ASP A 659 -7.42 -17.57 -9.64
N TRP A 660 -6.58 -16.54 -9.51
CA TRP A 660 -6.96 -15.24 -8.95
C TRP A 660 -6.14 -14.11 -9.58
N ARG A 661 -6.74 -12.92 -9.68
CA ARG A 661 -6.16 -11.75 -10.36
C ARG A 661 -4.79 -11.34 -9.78
N GLY A 662 -3.73 -11.60 -10.53
CA GLY A 662 -2.35 -11.26 -10.21
C GLY A 662 -1.62 -12.36 -9.42
N GLU A 663 -0.34 -12.51 -9.72
CA GLU A 663 0.55 -13.57 -9.21
C GLU A 663 0.56 -13.75 -7.68
N THR A 664 1.01 -14.93 -7.25
CA THR A 664 1.26 -15.23 -5.84
C THR A 664 2.31 -14.28 -5.25
N GLN A 665 1.85 -13.28 -4.50
CA GLN A 665 2.70 -12.24 -3.92
C GLN A 665 3.61 -12.88 -2.86
N ASN A 666 4.93 -12.89 -3.07
CA ASN A 666 5.93 -13.35 -2.08
C ASN A 666 5.95 -12.40 -0.84
N ARG A 667 5.00 -12.59 0.07
CA ARG A 667 4.70 -11.70 1.20
C ARG A 667 4.18 -12.52 2.38
N SER A 668 4.75 -12.31 3.56
CA SER A 668 4.33 -12.98 4.80
C SER A 668 2.82 -12.94 5.13
N LYS A 669 2.07 -12.00 4.55
CA LYS A 669 0.67 -12.22 4.17
C LYS A 669 0.40 -11.77 2.74
N TRP A 670 -0.38 -12.54 1.98
CA TRP A 670 -1.08 -12.09 0.78
C TRP A 670 -2.26 -11.19 1.19
N PHE A 671 -2.36 -10.01 0.57
CA PHE A 671 -3.50 -9.12 0.72
C PHE A 671 -4.11 -8.92 -0.66
N GLY A 672 -5.38 -9.30 -0.82
CA GLY A 672 -6.01 -9.31 -2.12
C GLY A 672 -7.51 -9.56 -2.10
N ALA A 673 -8.18 -9.19 -3.20
CA ALA A 673 -9.58 -9.51 -3.44
C ALA A 673 -9.73 -10.83 -4.21
N LEU A 674 -10.59 -11.70 -3.70
CA LEU A 674 -11.03 -12.93 -4.33
C LEU A 674 -12.33 -12.66 -5.11
N GLU A 675 -12.36 -13.03 -6.38
CA GLU A 675 -13.49 -12.79 -7.29
C GLU A 675 -14.16 -14.13 -7.61
N ILE A 676 -15.30 -14.41 -6.95
CA ILE A 676 -15.93 -15.73 -6.90
C ILE A 676 -17.30 -15.67 -7.57
N PRO A 677 -17.47 -16.19 -8.80
CA PRO A 677 -18.78 -16.30 -9.45
C PRO A 677 -19.75 -17.09 -8.57
N VAL A 678 -20.99 -16.63 -8.48
CA VAL A 678 -22.07 -17.34 -7.77
C VAL A 678 -23.37 -17.31 -8.57
N PRO A 679 -24.24 -18.32 -8.42
CA PRO A 679 -25.48 -18.35 -9.19
C PRO A 679 -26.38 -17.13 -8.98
N ALA A 680 -26.72 -16.44 -10.06
CA ALA A 680 -27.63 -15.29 -10.01
C ALA A 680 -29.04 -15.71 -9.56
N SER A 681 -29.42 -16.95 -9.90
CA SER A 681 -30.65 -17.61 -9.45
C SER A 681 -30.74 -17.86 -7.94
N LEU A 682 -29.62 -17.78 -7.20
CA LEU A 682 -29.57 -17.92 -5.74
C LEU A 682 -29.57 -16.58 -5.00
N VAL A 683 -29.44 -15.45 -5.70
CA VAL A 683 -29.40 -14.12 -5.06
C VAL A 683 -30.73 -13.81 -4.38
N GLN A 684 -30.66 -13.42 -3.12
CA GLN A 684 -31.80 -13.02 -2.29
C GLN A 684 -31.65 -11.56 -1.87
N THR A 685 -32.71 -10.95 -1.32
CA THR A 685 -32.60 -9.57 -0.78
C THR A 685 -31.65 -9.52 0.43
N ASN A 686 -31.57 -10.61 1.18
CA ASN A 686 -30.67 -10.79 2.33
C ASN A 686 -29.88 -12.09 2.10
N ASN A 687 -28.56 -11.98 1.93
CA ASN A 687 -27.70 -13.10 1.56
C ASN A 687 -26.81 -13.52 2.72
N THR A 688 -26.61 -14.83 2.86
CA THR A 688 -25.65 -15.44 3.79
C THR A 688 -24.54 -16.11 2.99
N ILE A 689 -23.30 -15.69 3.24
CA ILE A 689 -22.09 -16.28 2.68
C ILE A 689 -21.40 -17.04 3.80
N VAL A 690 -21.04 -18.30 3.59
CA VAL A 690 -20.27 -19.09 4.56
C VAL A 690 -19.04 -19.64 3.86
N VAL A 691 -17.86 -19.46 4.44
CA VAL A 691 -16.57 -19.88 3.87
C VAL A 691 -15.68 -20.54 4.92
N ASP A 692 -15.10 -21.68 4.56
CA ASP A 692 -14.07 -22.40 5.32
C ASP A 692 -12.77 -22.39 4.51
N PHE A 693 -11.79 -21.60 4.94
CA PHE A 693 -10.50 -21.45 4.27
C PHE A 693 -9.49 -22.51 4.76
N GLN A 694 -8.61 -22.97 3.87
CA GLN A 694 -7.46 -23.80 4.28
C GLN A 694 -6.33 -22.98 4.94
N HIS A 695 -6.45 -21.64 4.92
CA HIS A 695 -5.43 -20.70 5.34
C HIS A 695 -5.75 -20.03 6.66
N VAL A 696 -4.72 -19.77 7.46
CA VAL A 696 -4.81 -18.82 8.58
C VAL A 696 -4.76 -17.41 8.00
N GLY A 697 -5.59 -16.51 8.51
CA GLY A 697 -5.66 -15.14 8.02
C GLY A 697 -6.86 -14.38 8.57
N GLU A 698 -7.26 -13.35 7.84
CA GLU A 698 -8.44 -12.53 8.12
C GLU A 698 -9.26 -12.38 6.84
N VAL A 699 -10.58 -12.54 6.92
CA VAL A 699 -11.50 -11.98 5.91
C VAL A 699 -11.78 -10.54 6.33
N ASN A 700 -11.70 -9.62 5.38
CA ASN A 700 -11.84 -8.19 5.64
C ASN A 700 -13.20 -7.67 5.19
N ILE A 701 -13.55 -7.92 3.92
CA ILE A 701 -14.80 -7.45 3.29
C ILE A 701 -15.40 -8.60 2.49
N VAL A 702 -16.74 -8.67 2.45
CA VAL A 702 -17.50 -9.54 1.54
C VAL A 702 -18.57 -8.70 0.85
N ASN A 703 -18.32 -8.30 -0.39
CA ASN A 703 -19.27 -7.56 -1.23
C ASN A 703 -19.93 -8.51 -2.24
N LEU A 704 -21.12 -8.15 -2.73
CA LEU A 704 -21.81 -8.84 -3.82
C LEU A 704 -21.94 -7.90 -5.02
N LEU A 705 -21.60 -8.39 -6.21
CA LEU A 705 -21.85 -7.71 -7.48
C LEU A 705 -22.90 -8.51 -8.27
N THR A 706 -23.79 -7.81 -8.98
CA THR A 706 -24.67 -8.40 -10.00
C THR A 706 -24.62 -7.59 -11.28
N TRP A 707 -24.76 -8.28 -12.42
CA TRP A 707 -24.91 -7.67 -13.75
C TRP A 707 -26.30 -8.00 -14.28
N ASP A 708 -27.16 -6.99 -14.38
CA ASP A 708 -28.54 -7.14 -14.88
C ASP A 708 -28.57 -6.91 -16.39
N PHE A 709 -28.78 -7.98 -17.18
CA PHE A 709 -28.77 -7.90 -18.64
C PHE A 709 -30.18 -7.83 -19.25
N SER A 710 -30.38 -6.95 -20.23
CA SER A 710 -31.63 -6.91 -21.02
C SER A 710 -31.76 -8.09 -22.00
N LYS A 711 -30.62 -8.67 -22.43
CA LYS A 711 -30.45 -9.85 -23.28
C LYS A 711 -29.35 -10.70 -22.65
N LYS A 712 -29.54 -12.02 -22.49
CA LYS A 712 -28.49 -12.91 -21.99
C LYS A 712 -27.22 -12.76 -22.87
N PRO A 713 -26.04 -12.48 -22.28
CA PRO A 713 -24.82 -12.26 -23.05
C PRO A 713 -24.36 -13.53 -23.77
N GLY A 714 -23.56 -13.33 -24.81
CA GLY A 714 -22.71 -14.38 -25.36
C GLY A 714 -21.56 -14.68 -24.41
N ARG A 715 -21.35 -15.97 -24.15
CA ARG A 715 -20.21 -16.55 -23.44
C ARG A 715 -19.74 -17.76 -24.23
N SER A 716 -18.44 -17.91 -24.47
CA SER A 716 -17.87 -19.02 -25.28
C SER A 716 -17.39 -20.20 -24.41
N ASP A 717 -17.10 -19.94 -23.14
CA ASP A 717 -16.64 -20.91 -22.16
C ASP A 717 -17.78 -21.80 -21.62
N GLN A 718 -18.10 -22.87 -22.36
CA GLN A 718 -19.02 -23.94 -21.92
C GLN A 718 -18.44 -24.82 -20.78
N GLY A 719 -17.75 -24.19 -19.83
CA GLY A 719 -17.15 -24.74 -18.63
C GLY A 719 -17.23 -23.83 -17.39
N ASN A 720 -17.62 -22.55 -17.51
CA ASN A 720 -17.85 -21.64 -16.37
C ASN A 720 -19.22 -20.95 -16.44
N THR A 721 -20.21 -21.63 -17.01
CA THR A 721 -21.61 -21.23 -16.89
C THR A 721 -22.07 -21.36 -15.43
N ASP A 722 -22.77 -20.35 -14.92
CA ASP A 722 -23.63 -20.43 -13.73
C ASP A 722 -24.36 -21.81 -13.71
N PRO A 723 -24.07 -22.71 -12.75
CA PRO A 723 -24.47 -24.11 -12.84
C PRO A 723 -25.96 -24.32 -12.55
N ASP A 724 -26.72 -24.61 -13.62
CA ASP A 724 -28.15 -25.03 -13.58
C ASP A 724 -28.46 -25.96 -12.38
N PRO A 725 -29.38 -25.60 -11.48
CA PRO A 725 -29.53 -26.28 -10.19
C PRO A 725 -30.07 -27.71 -10.30
N ILE A 726 -29.30 -28.66 -9.76
CA ILE A 726 -29.59 -30.10 -9.75
C ILE A 726 -30.29 -30.50 -8.44
N ALA A 727 -31.46 -31.15 -8.53
CA ALA A 727 -32.30 -31.47 -7.36
C ALA A 727 -31.91 -32.75 -6.60
N VAL A 728 -32.26 -32.81 -5.31
CA VAL A 728 -32.01 -33.94 -4.39
C VAL A 728 -33.05 -35.06 -4.54
N THR A 729 -32.61 -36.30 -4.28
CA THR A 729 -33.43 -37.53 -4.34
C THR A 729 -33.28 -38.47 -3.12
N GLY A 730 -32.38 -38.18 -2.17
CA GLY A 730 -32.22 -39.00 -0.96
C GLY A 730 -31.02 -38.63 -0.07
N VAL A 731 -30.98 -39.19 1.14
CA VAL A 731 -29.89 -39.02 2.14
C VAL A 731 -29.63 -40.32 2.93
N ASN A 732 -28.39 -40.51 3.39
CA ASN A 732 -27.96 -41.61 4.26
C ASN A 732 -26.98 -41.09 5.34
N VAL A 733 -26.89 -41.73 6.51
CA VAL A 733 -26.03 -41.32 7.63
C VAL A 733 -25.08 -42.44 8.04
N SER A 734 -23.80 -42.10 8.26
CA SER A 734 -22.77 -43.05 8.71
C SER A 734 -21.78 -42.41 9.69
N PRO A 735 -21.31 -43.12 10.74
CA PRO A 735 -21.80 -44.43 11.21
C PRO A 735 -23.20 -44.36 11.84
N ASN A 736 -23.93 -45.49 11.85
CA ASN A 736 -25.27 -45.62 12.44
C ASN A 736 -25.29 -45.90 13.96
N THR A 737 -24.11 -46.05 14.56
CA THR A 737 -23.88 -46.29 16.00
C THR A 737 -22.55 -45.67 16.44
N ILE A 738 -22.54 -44.97 17.58
CA ILE A 738 -21.39 -44.27 18.17
C ILE A 738 -21.34 -44.51 19.69
N ILE A 739 -20.13 -44.56 20.25
CA ILE A 739 -19.85 -44.59 21.68
C ILE A 739 -18.79 -43.52 21.99
N LEU A 740 -19.04 -42.70 23.00
CA LEU A 740 -18.20 -41.58 23.46
C LEU A 740 -17.99 -41.65 24.99
N ASN A 741 -17.12 -40.79 25.51
CA ASN A 741 -17.06 -40.43 26.92
C ASN A 741 -17.56 -38.99 27.13
N GLN A 742 -18.01 -38.66 28.33
CA GLN A 742 -18.59 -37.36 28.67
C GLN A 742 -17.54 -36.26 28.51
N GLY A 743 -17.88 -35.23 27.73
CA GLY A 743 -16.94 -34.19 27.28
C GLY A 743 -16.17 -34.52 25.99
N GLN A 744 -16.35 -35.71 25.40
CA GLN A 744 -15.85 -35.99 24.04
C GLN A 744 -16.90 -35.63 22.97
N THR A 745 -16.41 -35.45 21.74
CA THR A 745 -17.22 -35.23 20.54
C THR A 745 -16.93 -36.30 19.48
N SER A 746 -17.89 -36.53 18.58
CA SER A 746 -17.68 -37.35 17.37
C SER A 746 -18.67 -36.95 16.27
N THR A 747 -18.19 -36.90 15.03
CA THR A 747 -18.97 -36.43 13.87
C THR A 747 -19.59 -37.59 13.09
N ILE A 748 -20.79 -37.35 12.54
CA ILE A 748 -21.47 -38.23 11.59
C ILE A 748 -21.62 -37.56 10.24
N ASN A 749 -21.42 -38.35 9.18
CA ASN A 749 -21.48 -37.86 7.81
C ASN A 749 -22.84 -38.18 7.21
N ALA A 750 -23.48 -37.17 6.62
CA ALA A 750 -24.63 -37.34 5.73
C ALA A 750 -24.15 -37.46 4.28
N THR A 751 -24.74 -38.38 3.50
CA THR A 751 -24.44 -38.57 2.08
C THR A 751 -25.70 -38.33 1.25
N ILE A 752 -25.66 -37.31 0.39
CA ILE A 752 -26.76 -36.89 -0.47
C ILE A 752 -26.74 -37.67 -1.80
N SER A 753 -27.91 -37.87 -2.41
CA SER A 753 -28.05 -38.45 -3.75
C SER A 753 -28.96 -37.58 -4.62
N PRO A 754 -28.63 -37.29 -5.89
CA PRO A 754 -27.33 -37.56 -6.52
C PRO A 754 -26.21 -36.74 -5.85
N ALA A 755 -24.96 -37.19 -5.98
CA ALA A 755 -23.83 -36.57 -5.29
C ALA A 755 -23.52 -35.14 -5.78
N ASN A 756 -23.97 -34.80 -7.00
CA ASN A 756 -23.89 -33.48 -7.62
C ASN A 756 -25.21 -32.69 -7.56
N ALA A 757 -26.13 -33.02 -6.64
CA ALA A 757 -27.23 -32.11 -6.34
C ALA A 757 -26.69 -30.76 -5.86
N THR A 758 -27.29 -29.65 -6.27
CA THR A 758 -26.83 -28.29 -5.97
C THR A 758 -27.17 -27.91 -4.52
N ASN A 759 -28.41 -28.09 -4.09
CA ASN A 759 -28.79 -27.87 -2.69
C ASN A 759 -28.61 -29.14 -1.83
N LYS A 760 -27.37 -29.40 -1.40
CA LYS A 760 -27.01 -30.53 -0.53
C LYS A 760 -27.36 -30.33 0.95
N SER A 761 -27.90 -29.18 1.34
CA SER A 761 -28.02 -28.78 2.75
C SER A 761 -28.94 -29.67 3.57
N VAL A 762 -28.63 -29.79 4.86
CA VAL A 762 -29.34 -30.66 5.82
C VAL A 762 -29.59 -29.99 7.16
N ILE A 763 -30.62 -30.47 7.86
CA ILE A 763 -31.00 -30.10 9.22
C ILE A 763 -30.80 -31.33 10.13
N TRP A 764 -30.01 -31.17 11.18
CA TRP A 764 -29.78 -32.19 12.20
C TRP A 764 -30.68 -32.00 13.43
N SER A 765 -30.98 -33.08 14.14
CA SER A 765 -31.77 -33.06 15.37
C SER A 765 -31.41 -34.21 16.31
N THR A 766 -31.54 -34.00 17.62
CA THR A 766 -31.37 -35.03 18.67
C THR A 766 -32.70 -35.35 19.33
N ASN A 767 -32.95 -36.62 19.65
CA ASN A 767 -34.09 -37.01 20.49
C ASN A 767 -33.86 -36.77 22.00
N ASN A 768 -32.62 -36.52 22.42
CA ASN A 768 -32.25 -36.45 23.84
C ASN A 768 -30.96 -35.62 24.08
N ALA A 769 -31.09 -34.29 23.93
CA ALA A 769 -30.00 -33.33 24.14
C ALA A 769 -29.31 -33.44 25.51
N ALA A 770 -30.02 -33.91 26.55
CA ALA A 770 -29.47 -34.09 27.90
C ALA A 770 -28.39 -35.19 27.97
N ILE A 771 -28.38 -36.12 27.02
CA ILE A 771 -27.33 -37.13 26.86
C ILE A 771 -26.36 -36.73 25.75
N ALA A 772 -26.88 -36.39 24.58
CA ALA A 772 -26.07 -35.92 23.47
C ALA A 772 -26.79 -34.89 22.60
N THR A 773 -26.15 -33.74 22.42
CA THR A 773 -26.52 -32.74 21.42
C THR A 773 -25.83 -33.03 20.09
N VAL A 774 -26.40 -32.53 19.00
CA VAL A 774 -25.75 -32.43 17.69
C VAL A 774 -25.79 -30.97 17.25
N ASP A 775 -24.76 -30.50 16.55
CA ASP A 775 -24.72 -29.18 15.91
C ASP A 775 -25.18 -29.23 14.44
N THR A 776 -25.04 -28.11 13.72
CA THR A 776 -25.34 -28.02 12.28
C THR A 776 -24.41 -28.86 11.40
N ASN A 777 -23.24 -29.24 11.92
CA ASN A 777 -22.18 -29.91 11.18
C ASN A 777 -22.20 -31.43 11.40
N GLY A 778 -23.22 -31.95 12.09
CA GLY A 778 -23.31 -33.37 12.44
C GLY A 778 -22.32 -33.78 13.53
N THR A 779 -21.71 -32.84 14.27
CA THR A 779 -20.84 -33.18 15.39
C THR A 779 -21.67 -33.35 16.66
N ILE A 780 -21.49 -34.51 17.29
CA ILE A 780 -22.23 -34.96 18.46
C ILE A 780 -21.40 -34.69 19.71
N THR A 781 -21.95 -33.96 20.68
CA THR A 781 -21.31 -33.71 21.99
C THR A 781 -21.90 -34.62 23.06
N ALA A 782 -21.04 -35.37 23.74
CA ALA A 782 -21.43 -36.29 24.80
C ALA A 782 -21.60 -35.57 26.15
N ASN A 783 -22.84 -35.22 26.49
CA ASN A 783 -23.17 -34.34 27.62
C ASN A 783 -23.26 -35.09 28.96
N ALA A 784 -23.82 -36.30 28.97
CA ALA A 784 -23.96 -37.14 30.17
C ALA A 784 -24.06 -38.64 29.83
N ASN A 785 -23.65 -39.50 30.77
CA ASN A 785 -23.74 -40.96 30.66
C ASN A 785 -25.16 -41.47 30.31
N GLY A 786 -25.31 -42.16 29.18
CA GLY A 786 -26.58 -42.68 28.67
C GLY A 786 -26.61 -42.83 27.15
N ASN A 787 -27.81 -42.90 26.56
CA ASN A 787 -28.03 -43.08 25.11
C ASN A 787 -28.95 -42.01 24.47
N ALA A 788 -28.70 -41.71 23.19
CA ALA A 788 -29.48 -40.77 22.36
C ALA A 788 -29.56 -41.24 20.89
N ILE A 789 -30.43 -40.61 20.09
CA ILE A 789 -30.59 -40.84 18.64
C ILE A 789 -30.50 -39.48 17.94
N ILE A 790 -29.69 -39.42 16.88
CA ILE A 790 -29.49 -38.23 16.04
C ILE A 790 -30.08 -38.48 14.64
N THR A 791 -30.80 -37.51 14.08
CA THR A 791 -31.52 -37.61 12.80
C THR A 791 -31.19 -36.45 11.87
N VAL A 792 -31.00 -36.74 10.58
CA VAL A 792 -30.80 -35.76 9.50
C VAL A 792 -32.07 -35.62 8.66
N THR A 793 -32.30 -34.42 8.11
CA THR A 793 -33.35 -34.10 7.12
C THR A 793 -32.74 -33.23 6.00
N THR A 794 -33.00 -33.50 4.72
CA THR A 794 -32.52 -32.61 3.63
C THR A 794 -33.40 -31.37 3.50
N VAL A 795 -32.80 -30.23 3.17
CA VAL A 795 -33.51 -28.96 2.94
C VAL A 795 -34.27 -29.02 1.62
N ASP A 796 -33.62 -29.44 0.54
CA ASP A 796 -34.30 -29.82 -0.70
C ASP A 796 -34.91 -31.24 -0.56
N GLY A 797 -36.13 -31.44 -1.05
CA GLY A 797 -36.85 -32.72 -1.07
C GLY A 797 -37.31 -33.33 0.27
N GLY A 798 -36.72 -32.98 1.43
CA GLY A 798 -37.20 -33.42 2.75
C GLY A 798 -36.92 -34.89 3.14
N PHE A 799 -35.87 -35.50 2.61
CA PHE A 799 -35.48 -36.90 2.89
C PHE A 799 -34.76 -37.05 4.24
N THR A 800 -34.82 -38.21 4.91
CA THR A 800 -34.29 -38.39 6.29
C THR A 800 -33.47 -39.67 6.53
N SER A 801 -32.57 -39.66 7.52
CA SER A 801 -31.77 -40.80 8.01
C SER A 801 -31.24 -40.58 9.44
N SER A 802 -30.65 -41.57 10.14
CA SER A 802 -30.31 -41.44 11.58
C SER A 802 -29.21 -42.37 12.13
N THR A 803 -28.73 -42.07 13.35
CA THR A 803 -27.71 -42.82 14.12
C THR A 803 -28.03 -42.91 15.61
N ASN A 804 -27.35 -43.79 16.36
CA ASN A 804 -27.49 -43.98 17.80
C ASN A 804 -26.19 -43.65 18.55
N VAL A 805 -26.29 -43.06 19.74
CA VAL A 805 -25.15 -42.57 20.56
C VAL A 805 -25.17 -43.23 21.94
N THR A 806 -23.98 -43.46 22.53
CA THR A 806 -23.75 -43.89 23.93
C THR A 806 -22.65 -43.06 24.57
N VAL A 807 -22.69 -42.82 25.89
CA VAL A 807 -21.73 -41.97 26.63
C VAL A 807 -21.24 -42.62 27.93
N ASN A 808 -19.93 -42.62 28.23
CA ASN A 808 -19.31 -43.04 29.52
C ASN A 808 -18.59 -41.86 30.23
N ASN A 809 -17.75 -42.03 31.27
CA ASN A 809 -17.29 -40.87 32.09
C ASN A 809 -15.84 -40.93 32.64
N THR A 810 -14.95 -39.97 32.26
CA THR A 810 -13.68 -39.57 32.96
C THR A 810 -12.99 -38.37 32.26
N PRO A 811 -12.39 -37.38 32.99
CA PRO A 811 -11.68 -36.21 32.41
C PRO A 811 -10.12 -36.18 32.61
N PRO A 812 -9.36 -35.37 31.82
CA PRO A 812 -7.90 -35.16 31.95
C PRO A 812 -7.49 -33.71 32.36
N THR A 813 -6.17 -33.46 32.56
CA THR A 813 -5.53 -32.14 32.84
C THR A 813 -4.12 -32.06 32.23
N GLY A 814 -3.54 -30.85 32.07
CA GLY A 814 -2.21 -30.60 31.46
C GLY A 814 -1.23 -29.76 32.32
N ASP A 815 -0.02 -29.53 31.79
CA ASP A 815 1.20 -29.22 32.57
C ASP A 815 1.57 -27.72 32.70
N VAL A 816 2.25 -27.40 33.82
CA VAL A 816 3.10 -26.21 34.04
C VAL A 816 4.43 -26.71 34.60
N ILE A 817 5.57 -26.14 34.19
CA ILE A 817 6.89 -26.63 34.61
C ILE A 817 7.52 -25.67 35.63
N VAL A 818 7.90 -26.22 36.78
CA VAL A 818 8.58 -25.54 37.89
C VAL A 818 9.86 -26.29 38.23
N ILE A 819 10.95 -25.56 38.45
CA ILE A 819 12.23 -26.07 38.94
C ILE A 819 12.48 -25.42 40.32
N GLU A 820 12.23 -26.16 41.40
CA GLU A 820 12.52 -25.67 42.76
C GLU A 820 14.05 -25.54 42.92
N ALA A 821 14.53 -24.41 43.42
CA ALA A 821 15.95 -24.06 43.27
C ALA A 821 16.88 -24.93 44.12
N GLU A 822 16.37 -25.50 45.20
CA GLU A 822 17.12 -26.48 45.98
C GLU A 822 17.42 -27.77 45.21
N ASP A 823 16.63 -28.18 44.21
CA ASP A 823 16.73 -29.49 43.54
C ASP A 823 17.78 -29.56 42.41
N PHE A 824 18.89 -28.85 42.63
CA PHE A 824 20.09 -29.00 41.83
C PHE A 824 20.74 -30.38 42.02
N VAL A 825 21.23 -30.95 40.92
CA VAL A 825 22.00 -32.21 40.90
C VAL A 825 23.49 -31.98 41.14
N ASN A 826 23.99 -30.75 40.94
CA ASN A 826 25.40 -30.41 41.06
C ASN A 826 25.58 -28.90 41.37
N THR A 827 26.66 -28.54 42.07
CA THR A 827 27.02 -27.14 42.37
C THR A 827 28.54 -26.99 42.49
N GLY A 828 29.03 -25.78 42.31
CA GLY A 828 30.42 -25.40 42.53
C GLY A 828 30.58 -23.89 42.53
N GLY A 829 31.79 -23.42 42.81
CA GLY A 829 32.03 -22.00 43.03
C GLY A 829 33.49 -21.60 43.01
N THR A 830 33.74 -20.30 43.16
CA THR A 830 35.10 -19.72 43.14
C THR A 830 35.49 -18.99 44.42
N PHE A 831 34.50 -18.57 45.21
CA PHE A 831 34.69 -17.92 46.50
C PHE A 831 34.50 -18.96 47.62
N ASN A 832 35.44 -19.06 48.57
CA ASN A 832 35.30 -19.99 49.69
C ASN A 832 34.65 -19.30 50.89
N ASP A 833 33.40 -19.62 51.17
CA ASP A 833 32.57 -18.91 52.14
C ASP A 833 32.44 -19.58 53.52
N SER A 834 33.12 -20.72 53.75
CA SER A 834 33.01 -21.49 55.01
C SER A 834 33.39 -20.69 56.27
N PHE A 835 34.08 -19.56 56.12
CA PHE A 835 34.37 -18.62 57.21
C PHE A 835 33.14 -17.80 57.65
N ALA A 836 32.14 -17.64 56.78
CA ALA A 836 30.88 -16.93 57.00
C ALA A 836 29.74 -17.86 57.47
N GLY A 837 29.90 -19.18 57.27
CA GLY A 837 28.95 -20.21 57.73
C GLY A 837 28.27 -21.02 56.62
N GLY A 838 28.58 -20.77 55.36
CA GLY A 838 28.09 -21.56 54.23
C GLY A 838 29.00 -22.72 53.81
N PRO A 839 28.76 -23.32 52.63
CA PRO A 839 29.21 -24.66 52.27
C PRO A 839 30.68 -24.74 51.83
N GLY A 840 31.35 -23.60 51.61
CA GLY A 840 32.68 -23.55 51.01
C GLY A 840 32.61 -23.02 49.59
N LEU A 841 32.56 -23.91 48.59
CA LEU A 841 32.50 -23.53 47.17
C LEU A 841 31.14 -23.96 46.58
N GLY A 842 30.38 -23.00 46.05
CA GLY A 842 29.05 -23.25 45.48
C GLY A 842 27.91 -22.94 46.45
N VAL A 843 26.67 -23.19 46.01
CA VAL A 843 25.47 -22.71 46.71
C VAL A 843 25.06 -23.59 47.89
N ASN A 844 24.47 -23.00 48.91
CA ASN A 844 23.94 -23.75 50.05
C ASN A 844 22.50 -24.23 49.77
N LYS A 845 22.25 -25.54 49.87
CA LYS A 845 20.89 -26.10 49.82
C LYS A 845 20.18 -25.93 51.16
N THR A 846 19.02 -25.27 51.16
CA THR A 846 18.08 -25.28 52.30
C THR A 846 16.88 -26.20 51.98
N PRO A 847 15.88 -26.34 52.88
CA PRO A 847 14.68 -27.12 52.60
C PRO A 847 13.70 -26.52 51.58
N THR A 848 13.85 -25.25 51.17
CA THR A 848 12.90 -24.51 50.30
C THR A 848 13.54 -23.38 49.47
N ASN A 849 14.87 -23.38 49.30
CA ASN A 849 15.62 -22.41 48.47
C ASN A 849 17.12 -22.76 48.44
N ILE A 850 17.87 -22.01 47.62
CA ILE A 850 19.32 -21.88 47.74
C ILE A 850 19.73 -20.49 48.26
N ASN A 851 20.73 -20.47 49.13
CA ASN A 851 21.33 -19.24 49.67
C ASN A 851 22.87 -19.34 49.77
N TYR A 852 23.50 -18.33 50.38
CA TYR A 852 24.96 -18.13 50.39
C TYR A 852 25.61 -18.01 48.99
N VAL A 853 24.87 -17.58 47.96
CA VAL A 853 25.42 -17.49 46.60
C VAL A 853 26.41 -16.32 46.47
N ASN A 854 27.67 -16.63 46.13
CA ASN A 854 28.71 -15.67 45.83
C ASN A 854 29.02 -15.57 44.31
N ASN A 855 29.82 -14.57 43.92
CA ASN A 855 30.27 -14.40 42.53
C ASN A 855 31.04 -15.65 42.04
N GLY A 856 30.62 -16.19 40.89
CA GLY A 856 31.19 -17.39 40.28
C GLY A 856 30.63 -18.70 40.82
N ASP A 857 29.68 -18.65 41.77
CA ASP A 857 28.95 -19.83 42.24
C ASP A 857 27.80 -20.18 41.29
N TRP A 858 27.49 -21.46 41.21
CA TRP A 858 26.52 -22.00 40.26
C TRP A 858 25.79 -23.22 40.77
N ALA A 859 24.57 -23.44 40.26
CA ALA A 859 23.75 -24.63 40.50
C ALA A 859 23.27 -25.20 39.15
N GLU A 860 23.12 -26.52 39.08
CA GLU A 860 22.88 -27.27 37.84
C GLU A 860 21.78 -28.31 38.05
N TYR A 861 20.84 -28.39 37.11
CA TYR A 861 19.58 -29.13 37.19
C TYR A 861 19.36 -29.97 35.93
N THR A 862 18.55 -31.02 36.03
CA THR A 862 18.11 -31.83 34.89
C THR A 862 16.63 -31.59 34.64
N LEU A 863 16.30 -31.01 33.48
CA LEU A 863 14.93 -30.67 33.10
C LEU A 863 14.44 -31.65 32.03
N ASN A 864 13.24 -32.23 32.19
CA ASN A 864 12.62 -33.03 31.14
C ASN A 864 11.34 -32.34 30.62
N VAL A 865 11.39 -31.95 29.35
CA VAL A 865 10.39 -31.12 28.68
C VAL A 865 9.46 -32.03 27.86
N THR A 866 8.17 -32.03 28.21
CA THR A 866 7.12 -32.83 27.56
C THR A 866 6.57 -32.19 26.29
N THR A 867 6.47 -30.86 26.27
CA THR A 867 6.00 -30.04 25.14
C THR A 867 7.14 -29.15 24.65
N PRO A 868 7.58 -29.22 23.38
CA PRO A 868 8.61 -28.34 22.87
C PRO A 868 8.08 -26.90 22.72
N GLY A 869 8.90 -25.88 23.01
CA GLY A 869 8.47 -24.48 22.88
C GLY A 869 9.48 -23.43 23.35
N THR A 870 9.16 -22.16 23.07
CA THR A 870 9.82 -21.00 23.67
C THR A 870 9.25 -20.79 25.06
N TYR A 871 10.02 -20.97 26.13
CA TYR A 871 9.62 -20.72 27.51
C TYR A 871 10.23 -19.41 28.06
N ASP A 872 9.43 -18.39 28.35
CA ASP A 872 9.67 -17.41 29.43
C ASP A 872 10.22 -18.07 30.69
N VAL A 873 11.07 -17.33 31.39
CA VAL A 873 11.65 -17.69 32.67
C VAL A 873 11.16 -16.72 33.73
N GLU A 874 10.75 -17.20 34.90
CA GLU A 874 10.52 -16.39 36.09
C GLU A 874 11.36 -16.93 37.24
N TYR A 875 12.21 -16.08 37.83
CA TYR A 875 12.94 -16.39 39.05
C TYR A 875 12.18 -15.87 40.26
N LEU A 876 11.97 -16.67 41.29
CA LEU A 876 11.49 -16.21 42.59
C LEU A 876 12.71 -15.95 43.48
N ILE A 877 13.16 -14.69 43.55
CA ILE A 877 14.54 -14.33 43.90
C ILE A 877 14.61 -13.13 44.85
N SER A 878 15.67 -13.02 45.67
CA SER A 878 15.83 -11.94 46.67
C SER A 878 17.29 -11.52 46.85
N THR A 879 17.53 -10.23 47.14
CA THR A 879 18.86 -9.74 47.58
C THR A 879 18.82 -8.35 48.24
N PRO A 880 19.60 -8.12 49.32
CA PRO A 880 19.92 -6.79 49.85
C PRO A 880 21.15 -6.16 49.18
N SER A 881 21.74 -6.80 48.15
CA SER A 881 22.99 -6.39 47.51
C SER A 881 22.73 -5.69 46.16
N SER A 882 23.20 -4.45 46.04
CA SER A 882 23.06 -3.69 44.79
C SER A 882 24.02 -4.18 43.71
N GLY A 883 23.50 -4.42 42.51
CA GLY A 883 24.29 -4.83 41.34
C GLY A 883 24.49 -6.34 41.18
N ALA A 884 23.72 -7.17 41.89
CA ALA A 884 23.72 -8.61 41.72
C ALA A 884 23.16 -9.04 40.35
N GLN A 885 23.57 -10.22 39.85
CA GLN A 885 23.18 -10.74 38.54
C GLN A 885 23.08 -12.27 38.55
N ILE A 886 22.05 -12.82 37.90
CA ILE A 886 21.88 -14.24 37.62
C ILE A 886 22.05 -14.48 36.11
N GLN A 887 22.73 -15.57 35.75
CA GLN A 887 23.00 -15.95 34.37
C GLN A 887 22.58 -17.41 34.16
N LEU A 888 21.66 -17.62 33.21
CA LEU A 888 21.07 -18.92 32.91
C LEU A 888 21.77 -19.54 31.70
N PHE A 889 21.98 -20.85 31.76
CA PHE A 889 22.56 -21.67 30.72
C PHE A 889 21.66 -22.87 30.42
N ILE A 890 21.64 -23.30 29.17
CA ILE A 890 21.01 -24.52 28.67
C ILE A 890 22.07 -25.30 27.90
N ASP A 891 22.29 -26.56 28.29
CA ASP A 891 23.28 -27.47 27.70
C ASP A 891 24.67 -26.83 27.51
N ASN A 892 25.11 -26.11 28.55
CA ASN A 892 26.37 -25.35 28.65
C ASN A 892 26.48 -24.09 27.75
N THR A 893 25.39 -23.65 27.11
CA THR A 893 25.31 -22.38 26.37
C THR A 893 24.55 -21.33 27.19
N ILE A 894 25.01 -20.08 27.27
CA ILE A 894 24.27 -18.99 27.96
C ILE A 894 22.95 -18.77 27.23
N ALA A 895 21.84 -18.84 27.98
CA ALA A 895 20.49 -18.66 27.50
C ALA A 895 19.89 -17.30 27.90
N SER A 896 20.20 -16.80 29.11
CA SER A 896 19.84 -15.42 29.51
C SER A 896 20.78 -14.85 30.57
N THR A 897 20.68 -13.54 30.83
CA THR A 897 21.45 -12.83 31.88
C THR A 897 20.58 -11.71 32.43
N THR A 898 20.30 -11.74 33.73
CA THR A 898 19.29 -10.89 34.38
C THR A 898 19.88 -10.21 35.62
N ASN A 899 19.78 -8.89 35.68
CA ASN A 899 20.19 -8.13 36.87
C ASN A 899 19.13 -8.30 37.97
N VAL A 900 19.57 -8.59 39.20
CA VAL A 900 18.68 -8.83 40.34
C VAL A 900 18.50 -7.54 41.14
N PRO A 901 17.27 -6.99 41.26
CA PRO A 901 17.04 -5.75 42.00
C PRO A 901 17.32 -5.91 43.50
N ASN A 902 17.93 -4.89 44.11
CA ASN A 902 18.09 -4.84 45.55
C ASN A 902 16.73 -4.56 46.22
N ASN A 903 16.17 -5.59 46.86
CA ASN A 903 14.90 -5.53 47.59
C ASN A 903 15.07 -5.38 49.11
N GLY A 904 16.31 -5.22 49.58
CA GLY A 904 16.65 -4.95 50.98
C GLY A 904 16.70 -6.17 51.92
N ALA A 905 16.46 -7.39 51.43
CA ALA A 905 16.49 -8.61 52.26
C ALA A 905 17.04 -9.84 51.54
N TRP A 906 17.59 -10.79 52.29
CA TRP A 906 18.05 -12.07 51.75
C TRP A 906 16.91 -13.04 51.41
N ASP A 907 15.78 -12.99 52.15
CA ASP A 907 14.73 -14.00 52.08
C ASP A 907 13.32 -13.39 51.87
N ASN A 908 13.23 -12.29 51.13
CA ASN A 908 11.96 -11.64 50.76
C ASN A 908 11.73 -11.83 49.24
N TYR A 909 11.51 -13.07 48.84
CA TYR A 909 11.51 -13.48 47.44
C TYR A 909 10.44 -12.76 46.62
N THR A 910 10.88 -12.20 45.49
CA THR A 910 10.07 -11.46 44.51
C THR A 910 10.23 -12.09 43.14
N ALA A 911 9.14 -12.20 42.39
CA ALA A 911 9.16 -12.65 41.01
C ALA A 911 9.98 -11.69 40.13
N LEU A 912 10.88 -12.24 39.32
CA LEU A 912 11.76 -11.53 38.41
C LEU A 912 11.80 -12.26 37.06
N THR A 913 11.25 -11.64 36.02
CA THR A 913 11.26 -12.19 34.66
C THR A 913 12.70 -12.31 34.15
N GLY A 914 13.10 -13.52 33.77
CA GLY A 914 14.45 -13.91 33.35
C GLY A 914 14.70 -13.86 31.85
N GLY A 915 13.79 -13.27 31.07
CA GLY A 915 13.75 -13.37 29.61
C GLY A 915 13.05 -14.66 29.14
N THR A 916 13.31 -15.07 27.90
CA THR A 916 12.71 -16.29 27.29
C THR A 916 13.80 -17.20 26.73
N ILE A 917 13.58 -18.51 26.80
CA ILE A 917 14.50 -19.57 26.35
C ILE A 917 13.80 -20.54 25.41
N ASN A 918 14.53 -21.19 24.49
CA ASN A 918 13.94 -22.24 23.66
C ASN A 918 14.32 -23.62 24.20
N LEU A 919 13.32 -24.50 24.36
CA LEU A 919 13.50 -25.87 24.84
C LEU A 919 12.84 -26.87 23.88
N THR A 920 13.57 -27.92 23.54
CA THR A 920 13.06 -29.04 22.74
C THR A 920 12.44 -30.10 23.63
N ALA A 921 11.58 -30.97 23.07
CA ALA A 921 11.04 -32.10 23.82
C ALA A 921 12.15 -33.11 24.13
N GLY A 922 12.30 -33.48 25.40
CA GLY A 922 13.39 -34.32 25.89
C GLY A 922 14.09 -33.76 27.12
N THR A 923 15.28 -34.27 27.42
CA THR A 923 16.03 -33.93 28.64
C THR A 923 17.13 -32.92 28.34
N HIS A 924 17.11 -31.79 29.06
CA HIS A 924 18.06 -30.68 28.98
C HIS A 924 18.82 -30.49 30.31
N THR A 925 20.04 -29.97 30.23
CA THR A 925 20.83 -29.52 31.39
C THR A 925 20.62 -28.03 31.59
N ILE A 926 20.03 -27.63 32.71
CA ILE A 926 19.83 -26.22 33.06
C ILE A 926 20.88 -25.83 34.10
N LYS A 927 21.52 -24.67 33.97
CA LYS A 927 22.53 -24.22 34.94
C LYS A 927 22.40 -22.72 35.19
N ILE A 928 22.39 -22.31 36.45
CA ILE A 928 22.43 -20.90 36.86
C ILE A 928 23.79 -20.56 37.44
N ILE A 929 24.31 -19.38 37.14
CA ILE A 929 25.58 -18.85 37.66
C ILE A 929 25.35 -17.42 38.16
N ALA A 930 25.95 -17.02 39.27
CA ALA A 930 25.94 -15.64 39.71
C ALA A 930 27.17 -14.89 39.14
N SER A 931 26.91 -13.93 38.24
CA SER A 931 27.91 -13.46 37.25
C SER A 931 28.41 -12.02 37.44
N SER A 932 27.99 -11.33 38.50
CA SER A 932 28.39 -9.93 38.77
C SER A 932 29.60 -9.83 39.71
N VAL A 933 30.36 -8.73 39.58
CA VAL A 933 31.59 -8.47 40.35
C VAL A 933 31.40 -8.30 41.86
N THR A 934 30.18 -8.17 42.38
CA THR A 934 29.90 -8.06 43.83
C THR A 934 30.03 -9.42 44.53
N THR A 935 30.68 -9.47 45.70
CA THR A 935 30.98 -10.75 46.37
C THR A 935 29.74 -11.56 46.72
N TRP A 936 28.72 -10.94 47.31
CA TRP A 936 27.43 -11.56 47.60
C TRP A 936 26.43 -11.22 46.50
N GLN A 937 25.56 -12.18 46.15
CA GLN A 937 24.71 -12.11 44.96
C GLN A 937 23.23 -12.14 45.32
N TRP A 938 22.61 -13.31 45.45
CA TRP A 938 21.17 -13.48 45.63
C TRP A 938 20.82 -14.80 46.32
N ASN A 939 19.65 -14.89 46.93
CA ASN A 939 19.02 -16.19 47.24
C ASN A 939 17.93 -16.45 46.20
N LEU A 940 17.67 -17.72 45.88
CA LEU A 940 16.68 -18.15 44.90
C LEU A 940 15.79 -19.27 45.47
N ASP A 941 14.47 -19.09 45.37
CA ASP A 941 13.42 -20.03 45.78
C ASP A 941 13.14 -21.03 44.64
N LYS A 942 12.83 -20.55 43.43
CA LYS A 942 12.57 -21.41 42.26
C LYS A 942 12.68 -20.70 40.91
N ILE A 943 12.54 -21.50 39.84
CA ILE A 943 12.45 -21.06 38.45
C ILE A 943 11.15 -21.62 37.83
N THR A 944 10.25 -20.75 37.36
CA THR A 944 9.01 -21.12 36.62
C THR A 944 9.23 -20.97 35.11
N LEU A 945 8.60 -21.84 34.30
CA LEU A 945 8.68 -21.80 32.82
C LEU A 945 7.27 -21.75 32.16
N THR A 946 6.97 -20.69 31.41
CA THR A 946 5.73 -20.35 30.61
C THR A 946 6.13 -19.73 29.25
N THR A 947 5.33 -19.34 28.23
CA THR A 947 5.86 -19.27 26.82
C THR A 947 5.72 -18.00 25.88
N GLY A 948 6.80 -17.22 25.57
CA GLY A 948 7.16 -16.59 24.24
C GLY A 948 7.88 -15.19 24.06
N SER A 949 8.84 -15.04 23.08
CA SER A 949 9.24 -13.83 22.22
C SER A 949 10.47 -12.87 22.52
N THR A 950 10.77 -11.76 21.77
CA THR A 950 11.74 -11.53 20.60
C THR A 950 12.37 -10.07 20.51
N PHE A 951 13.38 -9.73 19.62
CA PHE A 951 13.60 -8.44 18.80
C PHE A 951 15.05 -7.84 18.43
N SER A 952 15.17 -7.16 17.24
CA SER A 952 16.01 -6.02 16.62
C SER A 952 17.52 -5.65 16.93
N GLY A 953 18.33 -4.80 16.21
CA GLY A 953 18.33 -4.10 14.86
C GLY A 953 19.03 -2.66 14.76
N LYS A 954 19.92 -2.28 13.77
CA LYS A 954 20.41 -0.84 13.46
C LYS A 954 21.22 -0.48 12.14
N THR A 955 21.79 0.77 11.96
CA THR A 955 21.71 1.68 10.73
C THR A 955 22.93 2.64 10.32
N ILE A 956 22.74 3.63 9.37
CA ILE A 956 23.45 4.91 8.86
C ILE A 956 24.65 4.88 7.82
N ALA A 957 25.07 5.89 6.97
CA ALA A 957 24.98 7.40 6.81
C ALA A 957 25.11 7.99 5.31
N SER A 958 25.49 9.29 5.03
CA SER A 958 25.32 10.06 3.70
C SER A 958 26.25 11.32 3.37
N THR A 959 26.08 12.06 2.22
CA THR A 959 26.23 13.58 1.90
C THR A 959 26.92 14.12 0.57
N SER A 960 26.52 15.33 0.03
CA SER A 960 27.19 16.17 -1.05
C SER A 960 26.71 17.69 -1.16
N GLN A 961 27.04 18.55 -2.18
CA GLN A 961 27.10 20.07 -2.14
C GLN A 961 26.42 20.97 -3.26
N TYR A 962 26.23 22.30 -3.00
CA TYR A 962 25.56 23.35 -3.88
C TYR A 962 26.11 24.84 -3.85
N LEU A 963 25.50 25.77 -4.65
CA LEU A 963 25.76 27.22 -4.92
C LEU A 963 25.22 28.25 -3.88
N LYS A 964 25.85 29.45 -3.72
CA LYS A 964 25.59 30.43 -2.62
C LYS A 964 25.74 31.95 -2.96
N LEU A 965 25.11 32.84 -2.18
CA LEU A 965 25.34 34.31 -2.15
C LEU A 965 25.83 34.79 -0.77
N TYR A 966 26.62 35.88 -0.70
CA TYR A 966 26.88 36.63 0.55
C TYR A 966 27.47 38.04 0.31
N PRO A 967 27.35 38.99 1.26
CA PRO A 967 26.32 39.03 2.30
C PRO A 967 24.95 39.30 1.67
N ASN A 968 23.90 38.74 2.26
CA ASN A 968 22.52 38.99 1.89
C ASN A 968 21.66 38.89 3.17
N PRO A 969 21.04 39.98 3.67
CA PRO A 969 20.98 41.33 3.10
C PRO A 969 22.34 42.03 2.93
N SER A 970 22.39 43.04 2.06
CA SER A 970 23.53 43.94 1.91
C SER A 970 23.11 45.40 1.80
N SER A 971 24.01 46.30 2.19
CA SER A 971 23.89 47.74 1.94
C SER A 971 24.75 48.22 0.77
N GLY A 972 25.68 47.39 0.27
CA GLY A 972 26.71 47.76 -0.73
C GLY A 972 27.01 46.65 -1.74
N LYS A 973 28.06 45.85 -1.54
CA LYS A 973 28.41 44.71 -2.44
C LYS A 973 27.78 43.38 -2.01
N ILE A 974 27.57 42.50 -3.00
CA ILE A 974 27.17 41.09 -2.87
C ILE A 974 28.07 40.23 -3.78
N TYR A 975 28.47 39.04 -3.33
CA TYR A 975 29.35 38.09 -4.02
C TYR A 975 28.62 36.78 -4.31
N ILE A 976 28.96 36.11 -5.42
CA ILE A 976 28.38 34.82 -5.83
C ILE A 976 29.43 33.69 -5.75
N GLN A 977 29.16 32.65 -4.95
CA GLN A 977 30.03 31.50 -4.71
C GLN A 977 29.44 30.21 -5.31
N GLY A 978 30.30 29.37 -5.89
CA GLY A 978 29.90 28.13 -6.57
C GLY A 978 29.73 28.29 -8.09
N LEU A 979 29.84 29.51 -8.64
CA LEU A 979 29.90 29.72 -10.08
C LEU A 979 31.14 29.04 -10.68
N ARG A 980 30.93 28.09 -11.60
CA ARG A 980 32.00 27.50 -12.43
C ARG A 980 32.58 28.61 -13.33
N THR A 981 33.89 28.84 -13.25
CA THR A 981 34.62 29.87 -14.00
C THR A 981 34.52 29.67 -15.51
N ASN A 982 34.58 30.78 -16.27
CA ASN A 982 34.57 30.85 -17.76
C ASN A 982 33.20 30.77 -18.46
N SER A 983 32.09 30.94 -17.75
CA SER A 983 30.76 31.08 -18.37
C SER A 983 30.47 32.54 -18.76
N ASN A 984 29.91 32.77 -19.96
CA ASN A 984 29.32 34.06 -20.35
C ASN A 984 27.99 34.27 -19.61
N THR A 985 28.08 34.56 -18.32
CA THR A 985 26.91 34.70 -17.44
C THR A 985 26.38 36.13 -17.47
N THR A 986 25.14 36.30 -17.89
CA THR A 986 24.40 37.58 -17.84
C THR A 986 23.65 37.68 -16.52
N ILE A 987 23.70 38.84 -15.87
CA ILE A 987 22.93 39.10 -14.66
C ILE A 987 21.87 40.16 -14.95
N GLN A 988 20.61 39.85 -14.67
CA GLN A 988 19.50 40.79 -14.79
C GLN A 988 18.90 41.04 -13.40
N VAL A 989 18.64 42.30 -13.06
CA VAL A 989 18.11 42.70 -11.76
C VAL A 989 16.73 43.32 -11.92
N TYR A 990 15.81 42.93 -11.06
CA TYR A 990 14.43 43.41 -10.99
C TYR A 990 14.13 43.83 -9.55
N ASP A 991 13.33 44.88 -9.32
CA ASP A 991 12.70 45.05 -8.00
C ASP A 991 11.46 44.18 -7.84
N ALA A 992 10.95 44.07 -6.60
CA ALA A 992 9.72 43.36 -6.27
C ALA A 992 8.44 43.92 -6.93
N LYS A 993 8.53 44.90 -7.83
CA LYS A 993 7.42 45.39 -8.67
C LYS A 993 7.62 45.04 -10.16
N GLY A 994 8.56 44.13 -10.45
CA GLY A 994 8.94 43.74 -11.81
C GLY A 994 9.74 44.80 -12.57
N THR A 995 10.12 45.93 -11.96
CA THR A 995 10.87 46.98 -12.66
C THR A 995 12.27 46.46 -12.98
N LYS A 996 12.57 46.27 -14.27
CA LYS A 996 13.89 45.81 -14.69
C LYS A 996 14.93 46.94 -14.63
N TYR A 997 16.03 46.69 -13.91
CA TYR A 997 17.22 47.53 -13.85
C TYR A 997 18.21 47.13 -14.96
N PRO A 998 19.17 48.00 -15.34
CA PRO A 998 20.15 47.69 -16.38
C PRO A 998 20.95 46.41 -16.09
N ASP A 999 21.15 45.57 -17.11
CA ASP A 999 21.89 44.30 -17.00
C ASP A 999 23.30 44.52 -16.41
N ILE A 1000 23.60 43.78 -15.35
CA ILE A 1000 24.88 43.86 -14.64
C ILE A 1000 25.83 42.81 -15.23
N LYS A 1001 27.10 43.16 -15.37
CA LYS A 1001 28.17 42.21 -15.66
C LYS A 1001 28.94 41.91 -14.39
N LEU A 1002 29.19 40.63 -14.14
CA LEU A 1002 30.10 40.20 -13.07
C LEU A 1002 31.51 40.76 -13.33
N ASN A 1003 32.16 41.20 -12.27
CA ASN A 1003 33.58 41.53 -12.27
C ASN A 1003 34.42 40.25 -12.03
N ASP A 1004 35.74 40.35 -12.13
CA ASP A 1004 36.69 39.24 -11.90
C ASP A 1004 36.62 38.63 -10.47
N ASP A 1005 35.93 39.30 -9.54
CA ASP A 1005 35.67 38.85 -8.15
C ASP A 1005 34.26 38.25 -7.95
N HIS A 1006 33.50 38.04 -9.03
CA HIS A 1006 32.08 37.63 -9.02
C HIS A 1006 31.19 38.51 -8.11
N SER A 1007 31.54 39.78 -7.91
CA SER A 1007 30.75 40.72 -7.12
C SER A 1007 29.82 41.61 -7.94
N ILE A 1008 28.77 42.08 -7.26
CA ILE A 1008 27.71 42.94 -7.75
C ILE A 1008 27.53 44.09 -6.75
N ASP A 1009 27.31 45.29 -7.26
CA ASP A 1009 27.09 46.50 -6.47
C ASP A 1009 25.59 46.83 -6.41
N VAL A 1010 25.08 47.05 -5.20
CA VAL A 1010 23.68 47.42 -4.94
C VAL A 1010 23.55 48.74 -4.17
N GLU A 1011 24.61 49.55 -4.03
CA GLU A 1011 24.55 50.86 -3.35
C GLU A 1011 23.50 51.80 -3.99
N SER A 1012 23.30 51.71 -5.31
CA SER A 1012 22.35 52.53 -6.07
C SER A 1012 20.89 52.07 -5.98
N LEU A 1013 20.60 50.93 -5.36
CA LEU A 1013 19.24 50.41 -5.21
C LEU A 1013 18.56 51.01 -3.97
N SER A 1014 17.26 51.32 -4.08
CA SER A 1014 16.43 51.68 -2.93
C SER A 1014 16.29 50.50 -1.95
N ARG A 1015 16.04 50.77 -0.67
CA ARG A 1015 15.74 49.72 0.33
C ARG A 1015 14.53 48.89 -0.14
N GLY A 1016 14.65 47.56 -0.15
CA GLY A 1016 13.62 46.66 -0.65
C GLY A 1016 14.14 45.29 -1.10
N ILE A 1017 13.22 44.48 -1.63
CA ILE A 1017 13.50 43.16 -2.22
C ILE A 1017 13.77 43.31 -3.72
N TYR A 1018 14.79 42.61 -4.20
CA TYR A 1018 15.18 42.52 -5.60
C TYR A 1018 15.38 41.06 -6.01
N PHE A 1019 15.17 40.76 -7.29
CA PHE A 1019 15.41 39.45 -7.89
C PHE A 1019 16.52 39.55 -8.92
N LEU A 1020 17.46 38.61 -8.84
CA LEU A 1020 18.69 38.57 -9.61
C LEU A 1020 18.74 37.30 -10.44
N LYS A 1021 18.45 37.44 -11.73
CA LYS A 1021 18.36 36.35 -12.71
C LYS A 1021 19.77 36.08 -13.25
N VAL A 1022 20.40 35.01 -12.76
CA VAL A 1022 21.68 34.48 -13.26
C VAL A 1022 21.40 33.63 -14.49
N ILE A 1023 21.81 34.11 -15.66
CA ILE A 1023 21.55 33.43 -16.95
C ILE A 1023 22.88 32.92 -17.52
N SER A 1024 23.01 31.60 -17.63
CA SER A 1024 24.11 30.91 -18.30
C SER A 1024 23.62 30.22 -19.58
N LYS A 1025 24.48 29.45 -20.26
CA LYS A 1025 24.12 28.73 -21.50
C LYS A 1025 23.21 27.51 -21.33
N ARG A 1026 23.18 26.88 -20.14
CA ARG A 1026 22.42 25.65 -19.85
C ARG A 1026 21.56 25.74 -18.59
N ASN A 1027 21.67 26.82 -17.83
CA ASN A 1027 21.01 26.99 -16.53
C ASN A 1027 20.62 28.45 -16.28
N GLN A 1028 19.43 28.65 -15.74
CA GLN A 1028 18.89 29.93 -15.29
C GLN A 1028 18.52 29.83 -13.81
N THR A 1029 19.10 30.68 -12.95
CA THR A 1029 18.86 30.66 -11.50
C THR A 1029 18.52 32.05 -11.00
N THR A 1030 17.32 32.24 -10.45
CA THR A 1030 16.91 33.52 -9.86
C THR A 1030 17.22 33.55 -8.37
N LEU A 1031 18.04 34.50 -7.94
CA LEU A 1031 18.50 34.70 -6.57
C LEU A 1031 17.85 35.96 -5.97
N LYS A 1032 17.35 35.92 -4.73
CA LYS A 1032 16.83 37.12 -4.05
C LYS A 1032 17.98 37.95 -3.51
N ILE A 1033 17.83 39.27 -3.56
CA ILE A 1033 18.63 40.24 -2.83
C ILE A 1033 17.72 41.03 -1.90
N ILE A 1034 18.17 41.24 -0.66
CA ILE A 1034 17.56 42.18 0.27
C ILE A 1034 18.50 43.39 0.38
N LYS A 1035 18.04 44.55 -0.09
CA LYS A 1035 18.75 45.83 0.05
C LYS A 1035 18.28 46.52 1.34
N ASN A 1036 19.20 46.70 2.28
CA ASN A 1036 18.97 47.42 3.53
C ASN A 1036 19.04 48.94 3.38
#